data_AF-A0A2U8E344-F1
#
_entry.id   AF-A0A2U8E344-F1
#
_cell.length_a   1.000
_cell.length_b   1.000
_cell.length_c   1.000
_cell.angle_alpha   90.00
_cell.angle_beta   90.00
_cell.angle_gamma   90.00
#
_symmetry.space_group_name_H-M   'P 1'
#
loop_
_entity.id
_entity.type
_entity.pdbx_description
1 polymer ?
#
loop_
_entity_poly.entity_id
_entity_poly.type
_entity_poly.pdbx_seq_one_letter_code
_entity_poly.pdbx_strand_id
1 'polypeptide(L)'
;MKNLTQTILKHIFVIAFVALTLSPCAMAQQQPPVSSGTHAFGEDITFDPPTRQTMDATATPTWLIADGVTVTIANVSTASSGGVISIGGGVGNNTVFTIAPTGSTGRVIFRGNITSGEGSVFYQNRASVNITNASFIGNGSTKAAVHGGGVFRIGSTAIETRLTNVVFDKNFAYSLGGAIRTLHGLTITSGTFTGNHASGTTATTGFGGAIAATAGGLNLNNNGIQQSIITESYFADNWASRYGGAIGVDGNNPHHSITYWDHIGFDDNFAALGGGAIYDIANTNNLISGARHINGQRFVFTGTTGATEYVSSGNIARGEAMTADEITAARSGSFAFSAAASAKAGGFYFSNAVGTLLRFDIAENVTVEIGKAGNPSAWDSIANSDTSGTSARLELTGTVATGGGTLILHADNSYFQGSVNVDKGTLLLGNRNAKLGGVVTVADGAGFGGAGELITHKQNDTVFAGRTKLVIGDNASLQIGTDTALDAETLAVAGDLSVGTGITFTHDLFTSGSASLLSVNNLSMAGTGTVNLSLLATGSFAIMEWSGVGLGAGDLGKLTLTVDGVTNNPRSTAALSLSGNQLVVTNTVNNLVMRWTGAEGGSWMRRPRGAQQNWADAGGSEESRFFNADSVVFDGVADAANASNRDITIEAGGVVVSDMEVSGAADYVFRGEGGIEADANAVGSAAFTPSGKLKKSGEGELVFANTAANTFKGASKFRAA
;
A
#
# COMPACT_ATOMS: atom_id res chain seq x y z
N MET A 1 10.88 13.02 9.87
CA MET A 1 10.94 13.60 8.50
C MET A 1 10.31 12.70 7.41
N LYS A 2 10.16 11.38 7.62
CA LYS A 2 9.54 10.44 6.63
C LYS A 2 8.07 10.74 6.29
N ASN A 3 7.25 11.09 7.27
CA ASN A 3 5.85 11.50 7.04
C ASN A 3 5.69 12.88 6.37
N LEU A 4 6.73 13.72 6.43
CA LEU A 4 6.70 15.02 5.77
C LEU A 4 6.82 14.82 4.25
N THR A 5 7.61 13.86 3.75
CA THR A 5 7.77 13.63 2.30
C THR A 5 6.52 13.07 1.62
N GLN A 6 5.74 12.20 2.28
CA GLN A 6 4.45 11.72 1.74
C GLN A 6 3.39 12.82 1.75
N THR A 7 3.29 13.60 2.83
CA THR A 7 2.36 14.74 2.89
C THR A 7 2.78 15.84 1.91
N ILE A 8 4.10 16.05 1.76
CA ILE A 8 4.69 16.96 0.79
C ILE A 8 4.50 16.42 -0.62
N LEU A 9 4.52 15.12 -0.94
CA LEU A 9 4.13 14.64 -2.29
C LEU A 9 2.62 14.82 -2.53
N LYS A 10 1.78 14.55 -1.53
CA LYS A 10 0.32 14.83 -1.58
C LYS A 10 0.03 16.32 -1.85
N HIS A 11 0.92 17.22 -1.44
CA HIS A 11 0.77 18.67 -1.63
C HIS A 11 1.64 19.27 -2.75
N ILE A 12 2.77 18.65 -3.13
CA ILE A 12 3.69 19.12 -4.18
C ILE A 12 3.08 18.91 -5.56
N PHE A 13 2.30 17.85 -5.77
CA PHE A 13 1.49 17.73 -6.99
C PHE A 13 0.23 18.62 -6.99
N VAL A 14 -0.08 19.28 -5.87
CA VAL A 14 -1.18 20.25 -5.74
C VAL A 14 -0.64 21.70 -5.70
N ILE A 15 0.64 21.94 -6.01
CA ILE A 15 1.23 23.28 -5.98
C ILE A 15 0.60 24.22 -7.03
N ALA A 16 0.07 25.31 -6.47
CA ALA A 16 -0.21 26.62 -7.06
C ALA A 16 -1.38 26.71 -8.05
N PHE A 17 -2.61 26.54 -7.53
CA PHE A 17 -3.76 27.30 -8.02
C PHE A 17 -3.56 28.78 -7.63
N VAL A 18 -2.67 29.49 -8.34
CA VAL A 18 -2.66 30.95 -8.31
C VAL A 18 -3.92 31.40 -9.02
N ALA A 19 -4.72 32.23 -8.35
CA ALA A 19 -5.85 32.93 -8.94
C ALA A 19 -5.37 33.64 -10.22
N LEU A 20 -5.76 33.08 -11.37
CA LEU A 20 -5.54 33.66 -12.69
C LEU A 20 -6.16 35.06 -12.68
N THR A 21 -5.30 36.07 -12.68
CA THR A 21 -5.70 37.43 -12.97
C THR A 21 -6.05 37.47 -14.46
N LEU A 22 -7.28 37.86 -14.76
CA LEU A 22 -7.83 37.92 -16.11
C LEU A 22 -6.99 38.90 -16.95
N SER A 23 -6.09 38.36 -17.78
CA SER A 23 -5.43 39.13 -18.84
C SER A 23 -6.48 39.66 -19.84
N PRO A 24 -6.27 40.87 -20.39
CA PRO A 24 -7.25 41.53 -21.25
C PRO A 24 -7.54 40.70 -22.51
N CYS A 25 -8.83 40.44 -22.73
CA CYS A 25 -9.48 39.77 -23.85
C CYS A 25 -8.69 39.78 -25.17
N ALA A 26 -7.98 38.68 -25.46
CA ALA A 26 -7.64 38.31 -26.83
C ALA A 26 -8.94 38.05 -27.61
N MET A 27 -8.98 38.43 -28.89
CA MET A 27 -10.15 38.20 -29.74
C MET A 27 -10.50 36.71 -29.74
N ALA A 28 -11.79 36.39 -29.49
CA ALA A 28 -12.30 35.02 -29.49
C ALA A 28 -11.96 34.33 -30.81
N GLN A 29 -10.91 33.50 -30.83
CA GLN A 29 -10.69 32.57 -31.92
C GLN A 29 -11.87 31.61 -31.94
N GLN A 30 -12.53 31.52 -33.08
CA GLN A 30 -13.85 30.90 -33.13
C GLN A 30 -13.80 29.39 -32.83
N GLN A 31 -12.71 28.66 -33.06
CA GLN A 31 -12.61 27.22 -32.80
C GLN A 31 -11.18 26.77 -32.51
N PRO A 32 -10.98 25.74 -31.66
CA PRO A 32 -9.67 25.10 -31.50
C PRO A 32 -9.30 24.35 -32.80
N PRO A 33 -8.05 24.45 -33.28
CA PRO A 33 -7.66 23.89 -34.57
C PRO A 33 -7.56 22.36 -34.52
N VAL A 34 -8.14 21.68 -35.51
CA VAL A 34 -8.12 20.19 -35.61
C VAL A 34 -7.62 19.65 -36.95
N SER A 35 -7.18 20.55 -37.85
CA SER A 35 -6.54 20.15 -39.10
C SER A 35 -5.15 19.55 -38.86
N SER A 36 -4.70 18.69 -39.78
CA SER A 36 -3.34 18.12 -39.71
C SER A 36 -2.27 19.20 -39.66
N GLY A 37 -1.19 18.92 -38.92
CA GLY A 37 -0.06 19.83 -38.73
C GLY A 37 0.10 20.28 -37.29
N THR A 38 1.11 21.11 -37.05
CA THR A 38 1.43 21.66 -35.72
C THR A 38 0.76 23.01 -35.54
N HIS A 39 0.00 23.15 -34.47
CA HIS A 39 -0.65 24.38 -34.03
C HIS A 39 0.05 24.87 -32.77
N ALA A 40 0.84 25.94 -32.89
CA ALA A 40 1.62 26.48 -31.79
C ALA A 40 0.80 27.51 -30.99
N PHE A 41 0.81 27.37 -29.66
CA PHE A 41 0.21 28.30 -28.72
C PHE A 41 1.32 28.98 -27.93
N GLY A 42 1.62 30.22 -28.30
CA GLY A 42 2.68 31.04 -27.67
C GLY A 42 2.19 31.95 -26.55
N GLU A 43 0.89 32.02 -26.32
CA GLU A 43 0.24 32.82 -25.28
C GLU A 43 -1.01 32.11 -24.77
N ASP A 44 -1.46 32.50 -23.56
CA ASP A 44 -2.67 31.96 -22.97
C ASP A 44 -3.88 32.23 -23.87
N ILE A 45 -4.70 31.20 -24.09
CA ILE A 45 -5.89 31.31 -24.94
C ILE A 45 -7.07 30.56 -24.33
N THR A 46 -8.28 31.07 -24.55
CA THR A 46 -9.52 30.44 -24.10
C THR A 46 -10.51 30.29 -25.25
N PHE A 47 -11.06 29.09 -25.40
CA PHE A 47 -12.18 28.76 -26.26
C PHE A 47 -13.40 28.46 -25.36
N ASP A 48 -14.44 29.31 -25.39
CA ASP A 48 -15.59 29.22 -24.46
C ASP A 48 -16.89 29.82 -25.03
N PRO A 49 -17.92 29.01 -25.36
CA PRO A 49 -17.85 27.60 -25.70
C PRO A 49 -17.50 27.43 -27.19
N PRO A 50 -16.51 26.59 -27.55
CA PRO A 50 -16.31 26.25 -28.95
C PRO A 50 -17.45 25.35 -29.46
N THR A 51 -17.57 25.26 -30.78
CA THR A 51 -18.37 24.20 -31.39
C THR A 51 -17.61 22.90 -31.36
N ARG A 52 -18.35 21.79 -31.28
CA ARG A 52 -17.79 20.44 -31.33
C ARG A 52 -16.99 20.24 -32.61
N GLN A 53 -15.76 19.78 -32.45
CA GLN A 53 -14.89 19.41 -33.55
C GLN A 53 -15.04 17.92 -33.88
N THR A 54 -15.04 17.59 -35.17
CA THR A 54 -14.95 16.21 -35.65
C THR A 54 -13.69 16.07 -36.45
N MET A 55 -12.90 15.03 -36.18
CA MET A 55 -11.71 14.70 -36.95
C MET A 55 -11.99 13.56 -37.91
N ASP A 56 -11.77 13.87 -39.17
CA ASP A 56 -11.93 12.98 -40.31
C ASP A 56 -10.87 11.87 -40.30
N ALA A 57 -11.04 10.90 -41.20
CA ALA A 57 -10.04 9.89 -41.46
C ALA A 57 -8.70 10.55 -41.84
N THR A 58 -7.61 10.20 -41.14
CA THR A 58 -6.19 10.59 -41.38
C THR A 58 -5.69 11.91 -40.81
N ALA A 59 -6.52 12.69 -40.08
CA ALA A 59 -6.03 13.93 -39.47
C ALA A 59 -4.94 13.66 -38.41
N THR A 60 -3.88 14.48 -38.39
CA THR A 60 -2.77 14.36 -37.40
C THR A 60 -2.42 15.69 -36.72
N PRO A 61 -3.39 16.38 -36.09
CA PRO A 61 -3.13 17.63 -35.37
C PRO A 61 -2.20 17.42 -34.17
N THR A 62 -1.25 18.34 -34.02
CA THR A 62 -0.41 18.48 -32.82
C THR A 62 -0.58 19.87 -32.24
N TRP A 63 -1.03 19.96 -31.00
CA TRP A 63 -1.06 21.21 -30.25
C TRP A 63 0.26 21.36 -29.49
N LEU A 64 1.08 22.31 -29.94
CA LEU A 64 2.37 22.61 -29.34
C LEU A 64 2.21 23.76 -28.36
N ILE A 65 2.24 23.49 -27.05
CA ILE A 65 2.01 24.51 -26.02
C ILE A 65 3.36 25.05 -25.54
N ALA A 66 3.57 26.36 -25.62
CA ALA A 66 4.78 26.97 -25.08
C ALA A 66 4.89 26.74 -23.56
N ASP A 67 6.10 26.70 -23.01
CA ASP A 67 6.28 26.63 -21.56
C ASP A 67 5.65 27.85 -20.88
N GLY A 68 4.97 27.64 -19.75
CA GLY A 68 4.21 28.66 -19.04
C GLY A 68 2.83 28.99 -19.63
N VAL A 69 2.51 28.51 -20.84
CA VAL A 69 1.24 28.83 -21.52
C VAL A 69 0.13 27.85 -21.16
N THR A 70 -1.08 28.37 -21.00
CA THR A 70 -2.32 27.62 -20.75
C THR A 70 -3.33 27.80 -21.87
N VAL A 71 -3.74 26.70 -22.49
CA VAL A 71 -4.88 26.66 -23.42
C VAL A 71 -6.12 26.16 -22.68
N THR A 72 -7.19 26.94 -22.63
CA THR A 72 -8.44 26.56 -21.96
C THR A 72 -9.56 26.29 -22.96
N ILE A 73 -10.28 25.19 -22.78
CA ILE A 73 -11.49 24.82 -23.54
C ILE A 73 -12.61 24.54 -22.55
N ALA A 74 -13.66 25.38 -22.58
CA ALA A 74 -14.66 25.38 -21.52
C ALA A 74 -16.11 25.38 -22.03
N ASN A 75 -16.99 24.90 -21.14
CA ASN A 75 -18.45 25.04 -21.19
C ASN A 75 -19.14 24.55 -22.48
N VAL A 76 -18.52 23.61 -23.20
CA VAL A 76 -19.16 22.98 -24.35
C VAL A 76 -20.35 22.15 -23.86
N SER A 77 -21.54 22.38 -24.43
CA SER A 77 -22.75 21.60 -24.16
C SER A 77 -23.31 21.03 -25.45
N THR A 78 -23.35 19.70 -25.58
CA THR A 78 -23.85 19.04 -26.80
C THR A 78 -24.64 17.78 -26.50
N ALA A 79 -25.39 17.29 -27.48
CA ALA A 79 -26.01 15.96 -27.42
C ALA A 79 -25.18 14.85 -28.09
N SER A 80 -24.03 15.21 -28.68
CA SER A 80 -23.20 14.30 -29.47
C SER A 80 -22.06 13.74 -28.64
N SER A 81 -21.61 12.53 -28.96
CA SER A 81 -20.43 11.95 -28.31
C SER A 81 -19.16 12.69 -28.73
N GLY A 82 -18.22 12.86 -27.81
CA GLY A 82 -17.02 13.67 -28.00
C GLY A 82 -17.42 15.14 -27.99
N GLY A 83 -17.95 15.61 -26.86
CA GLY A 83 -18.60 16.91 -26.76
C GLY A 83 -17.74 18.03 -27.30
N VAL A 84 -16.44 18.04 -26.97
CA VAL A 84 -15.44 18.93 -27.57
C VAL A 84 -14.89 18.33 -28.88
N ILE A 85 -14.37 17.11 -28.84
CA ILE A 85 -13.65 16.46 -29.95
C ILE A 85 -14.14 15.02 -30.14
N SER A 86 -14.53 14.69 -31.37
CA SER A 86 -14.78 13.31 -31.79
C SER A 86 -13.79 12.86 -32.85
N ILE A 87 -13.16 11.73 -32.59
CA ILE A 87 -12.05 11.19 -33.38
C ILE A 87 -12.44 9.80 -33.89
N GLY A 88 -12.54 9.69 -35.22
CA GLY A 88 -12.47 8.44 -35.96
C GLY A 88 -13.77 7.67 -36.23
N GLY A 89 -14.58 8.16 -37.17
CA GLY A 89 -15.79 7.48 -37.68
C GLY A 89 -15.59 6.60 -38.93
N GLY A 90 -14.37 6.45 -39.48
CA GLY A 90 -14.11 5.82 -40.78
C GLY A 90 -13.34 4.49 -40.71
N VAL A 91 -13.49 3.64 -41.74
CA VAL A 91 -12.67 2.44 -41.95
C VAL A 91 -11.29 2.88 -42.50
N GLY A 92 -10.19 2.37 -41.94
CA GLY A 92 -8.82 2.69 -42.41
C GLY A 92 -8.14 3.90 -41.75
N ASN A 93 -8.65 4.38 -40.61
CA ASN A 93 -8.14 5.57 -39.95
C ASN A 93 -6.77 5.37 -39.26
N ASN A 94 -5.84 6.28 -39.55
CA ASN A 94 -4.58 6.48 -38.82
C ASN A 94 -4.56 7.88 -38.16
N THR A 95 -5.72 8.33 -37.67
CA THR A 95 -5.88 9.66 -37.07
C THR A 95 -5.12 9.72 -35.74
N VAL A 96 -4.30 10.74 -35.53
CA VAL A 96 -3.51 10.93 -34.29
C VAL A 96 -3.74 12.33 -33.74
N PHE A 97 -4.29 12.44 -32.54
CA PHE A 97 -4.39 13.72 -31.84
C PHE A 97 -3.31 13.83 -30.78
N THR A 98 -2.51 14.90 -30.82
CA THR A 98 -1.40 15.10 -29.88
C THR A 98 -1.49 16.45 -29.18
N ILE A 99 -1.34 16.47 -27.85
CA ILE A 99 -1.01 17.66 -27.06
C ILE A 99 0.41 17.49 -26.54
N ALA A 100 1.31 18.36 -26.97
CA ALA A 100 2.74 18.31 -26.69
C ALA A 100 3.24 19.67 -26.17
N PRO A 101 3.44 19.85 -24.86
CA PRO A 101 4.08 21.06 -24.34
C PRO A 101 5.58 21.05 -24.67
N THR A 102 6.17 22.23 -24.89
CA THR A 102 7.61 22.41 -25.15
C THR A 102 8.45 22.43 -23.88
N GLY A 103 7.82 22.53 -22.71
CA GLY A 103 8.44 22.53 -21.38
C GLY A 103 7.57 21.80 -20.35
N SER A 104 7.88 21.96 -19.05
CA SER A 104 7.18 21.24 -17.98
C SER A 104 5.89 21.92 -17.52
N THR A 105 5.67 23.19 -17.83
CA THR A 105 4.56 23.98 -17.27
C THR A 105 3.47 24.36 -18.27
N GLY A 106 3.77 24.30 -19.57
CA GLY A 106 2.77 24.46 -20.63
C GLY A 106 1.68 23.40 -20.52
N ARG A 107 0.40 23.79 -20.61
CA ARG A 107 -0.73 22.89 -20.33
C ARG A 107 -2.01 23.19 -21.10
N VAL A 108 -2.92 22.20 -21.13
CA VAL A 108 -4.29 22.36 -21.64
C VAL A 108 -5.31 22.07 -20.54
N ILE A 109 -6.33 22.93 -20.39
CA ILE A 109 -7.42 22.76 -19.42
C ILE A 109 -8.74 22.56 -20.16
N PHE A 110 -9.39 21.43 -19.93
CA PHE A 110 -10.77 21.17 -20.34
C PHE A 110 -11.67 21.31 -19.12
N ARG A 111 -12.59 22.28 -19.12
CA ARG A 111 -13.39 22.61 -17.94
C ARG A 111 -14.88 22.71 -18.21
N GLY A 112 -15.70 22.03 -17.41
CA GLY A 112 -17.15 22.19 -17.44
C GLY A 112 -17.80 21.79 -18.77
N ASN A 113 -17.14 20.93 -19.56
CA ASN A 113 -17.72 20.42 -20.79
C ASN A 113 -18.72 19.32 -20.46
N ILE A 114 -19.94 19.39 -21.00
CA ILE A 114 -21.05 18.49 -20.70
C ILE A 114 -21.61 17.93 -22.00
N THR A 115 -21.93 16.63 -22.02
CA THR A 115 -22.66 16.02 -23.13
C THR A 115 -23.74 15.06 -22.65
N SER A 116 -24.85 14.94 -23.38
CA SER A 116 -25.78 13.81 -23.22
C SER A 116 -25.37 12.58 -24.05
N GLY A 117 -24.28 12.69 -24.82
CA GLY A 117 -23.56 11.59 -25.45
C GLY A 117 -22.49 10.97 -24.56
N GLU A 118 -21.51 10.28 -25.15
CA GLU A 118 -20.36 9.69 -24.45
C GLU A 118 -19.11 10.57 -24.60
N GLY A 119 -18.28 10.68 -23.55
CA GLY A 119 -17.05 11.48 -23.61
C GLY A 119 -17.34 12.96 -23.84
N SER A 120 -17.47 13.74 -22.77
CA SER A 120 -17.73 15.18 -22.92
C SER A 120 -16.59 15.93 -23.60
N VAL A 121 -15.37 15.42 -23.50
CA VAL A 121 -14.22 15.98 -24.19
C VAL A 121 -13.86 15.12 -25.39
N PHE A 122 -13.59 13.84 -25.19
CA PHE A 122 -13.09 12.97 -26.25
C PHE A 122 -13.99 11.74 -26.46
N TYR A 123 -14.38 11.54 -27.72
CA TYR A 123 -14.88 10.24 -28.19
C TYR A 123 -13.93 9.68 -29.22
N GLN A 124 -13.23 8.61 -28.86
CA GLN A 124 -12.18 7.99 -29.67
C GLN A 124 -12.63 6.63 -30.23
N ASN A 125 -12.50 6.44 -31.54
CA ASN A 125 -12.61 5.17 -32.25
C ASN A 125 -11.51 5.15 -33.33
N ARG A 126 -10.84 4.01 -33.57
CA ARG A 126 -9.87 3.85 -34.68
C ARG A 126 -8.86 5.01 -34.81
N ALA A 127 -8.35 5.50 -33.69
CA ALA A 127 -7.44 6.61 -33.64
C ALA A 127 -6.46 6.47 -32.47
N SER A 128 -5.38 7.24 -32.51
CA SER A 128 -4.44 7.40 -31.40
C SER A 128 -4.61 8.76 -30.73
N VAL A 129 -4.56 8.80 -29.40
CA VAL A 129 -4.61 10.04 -28.61
C VAL A 129 -3.41 10.06 -27.67
N ASN A 130 -2.57 11.08 -27.80
CA ASN A 130 -1.38 11.29 -26.98
C ASN A 130 -1.46 12.66 -26.30
N ILE A 131 -1.64 12.68 -24.98
CA ILE A 131 -1.85 13.93 -24.24
C ILE A 131 -0.82 14.05 -23.14
N THR A 132 -0.10 15.17 -23.13
CA THR A 132 0.83 15.55 -22.06
C THR A 132 0.42 16.88 -21.44
N ASN A 133 0.50 16.98 -20.11
CA ASN A 133 0.15 18.18 -19.32
C ASN A 133 -1.27 18.69 -19.59
N ALA A 134 -2.27 17.89 -19.20
CA ALA A 134 -3.68 18.29 -19.34
C ALA A 134 -4.47 18.16 -18.05
N SER A 135 -5.39 19.09 -17.81
CA SER A 135 -6.34 19.05 -16.70
C SER A 135 -7.76 18.97 -17.21
N PHE A 136 -8.53 18.04 -16.67
CA PHE A 136 -9.94 17.81 -16.96
C PHE A 136 -10.73 18.07 -15.68
N ILE A 137 -11.44 19.19 -15.63
CA ILE A 137 -12.07 19.69 -14.41
C ILE A 137 -13.58 19.81 -14.60
N GLY A 138 -14.35 19.05 -13.82
CA GLY A 138 -15.82 19.16 -13.80
C GLY A 138 -16.50 18.85 -15.13
N ASN A 139 -15.88 18.05 -16.00
CA ASN A 139 -16.50 17.65 -17.25
C ASN A 139 -17.40 16.43 -17.02
N GLY A 140 -18.45 16.24 -17.82
CA GLY A 140 -19.33 15.11 -17.59
C GLY A 140 -20.25 14.65 -18.70
N SER A 141 -20.66 13.39 -18.59
CA SER A 141 -21.64 12.74 -19.46
C SER A 141 -22.92 12.44 -18.68
N THR A 142 -24.05 12.97 -19.15
CA THR A 142 -25.37 12.73 -18.56
C THR A 142 -26.08 11.53 -19.17
N LYS A 143 -25.41 10.76 -20.04
CA LYS A 143 -25.98 9.57 -20.65
C LYS A 143 -26.23 8.48 -19.59
N ALA A 144 -27.49 8.10 -19.42
CA ALA A 144 -27.92 7.13 -18.39
C ALA A 144 -27.82 5.65 -18.83
N ALA A 145 -27.67 5.37 -20.13
CA ALA A 145 -27.52 4.00 -20.66
C ALA A 145 -26.10 3.44 -20.39
N VAL A 146 -25.75 2.23 -20.88
CA VAL A 146 -24.44 1.53 -20.66
C VAL A 146 -23.26 2.20 -21.39
N HIS A 147 -23.16 3.50 -21.24
CA HIS A 147 -22.38 4.40 -22.04
C HIS A 147 -21.96 5.57 -21.14
N GLY A 148 -20.65 5.75 -20.96
CA GLY A 148 -20.11 6.74 -20.04
C GLY A 148 -18.68 7.13 -20.41
N GLY A 149 -17.88 7.52 -19.41
CA GLY A 149 -16.57 8.12 -19.57
C GLY A 149 -16.70 9.62 -19.60
N GLY A 150 -16.94 10.25 -18.44
CA GLY A 150 -17.33 11.65 -18.34
C GLY A 150 -16.48 12.58 -19.19
N VAL A 151 -15.16 12.35 -19.26
CA VAL A 151 -14.22 13.03 -20.15
C VAL A 151 -13.95 12.22 -21.42
N PHE A 152 -13.48 10.97 -21.25
CA PHE A 152 -13.04 10.10 -22.34
C PHE A 152 -13.95 8.91 -22.51
N ARG A 153 -14.43 8.71 -23.73
CA ARG A 153 -14.88 7.41 -24.22
C ARG A 153 -13.83 6.88 -25.19
N ILE A 154 -13.13 5.82 -24.80
CA ILE A 154 -12.17 5.10 -25.65
C ILE A 154 -12.86 3.83 -26.19
N GLY A 155 -13.04 3.76 -27.50
CA GLY A 155 -13.71 2.67 -28.17
C GLY A 155 -12.86 1.41 -28.31
N SER A 156 -13.53 0.30 -28.55
CA SER A 156 -12.93 -1.03 -28.75
C SER A 156 -11.95 -1.13 -29.91
N THR A 157 -12.10 -0.23 -30.88
CA THR A 157 -11.27 -0.17 -32.08
C THR A 157 -10.25 0.96 -32.01
N ALA A 158 -10.08 1.61 -30.85
CA ALA A 158 -8.98 2.55 -30.64
C ALA A 158 -7.63 1.89 -30.96
N ILE A 159 -6.66 2.68 -31.43
CA ILE A 159 -5.32 2.19 -31.72
C ILE A 159 -4.48 2.32 -30.44
N GLU A 160 -4.47 3.51 -29.86
CA GLU A 160 -3.67 3.81 -28.68
C GLU A 160 -4.23 5.02 -27.91
N THR A 161 -4.11 4.98 -26.58
CA THR A 161 -4.36 6.16 -25.74
C THR A 161 -3.25 6.26 -24.71
N ARG A 162 -2.45 7.32 -24.78
CA ARG A 162 -1.38 7.65 -23.83
C ARG A 162 -1.66 8.99 -23.17
N LEU A 163 -1.70 8.98 -21.84
CA LEU A 163 -1.92 10.16 -21.02
C LEU A 163 -0.71 10.33 -20.09
N THR A 164 -0.08 11.49 -20.10
CA THR A 164 1.11 11.77 -19.29
C THR A 164 0.94 13.09 -18.53
N ASN A 165 1.19 13.08 -17.22
CA ASN A 165 1.01 14.25 -16.36
C ASN A 165 -0.39 14.88 -16.52
N VAL A 166 -1.42 14.10 -16.17
CA VAL A 166 -2.82 14.48 -16.37
C VAL A 166 -3.56 14.58 -15.04
N VAL A 167 -4.48 15.54 -14.95
CA VAL A 167 -5.33 15.73 -13.76
C VAL A 167 -6.79 15.54 -14.16
N PHE A 168 -7.51 14.70 -13.44
CA PHE A 168 -8.94 14.51 -13.53
C PHE A 168 -9.57 14.91 -12.20
N ASP A 169 -10.17 16.09 -12.14
CA ASP A 169 -10.80 16.62 -10.93
C ASP A 169 -12.32 16.74 -11.12
N LYS A 170 -13.09 16.07 -10.25
CA LYS A 170 -14.55 16.17 -10.17
C LYS A 170 -15.29 15.90 -11.49
N ASN A 171 -14.74 15.06 -12.37
CA ASN A 171 -15.44 14.65 -13.58
C ASN A 171 -16.51 13.61 -13.25
N PHE A 172 -17.56 13.55 -14.07
CA PHE A 172 -18.69 12.69 -13.76
C PHE A 172 -19.33 11.98 -14.95
N ALA A 173 -19.91 10.82 -14.68
CA ALA A 173 -20.78 10.12 -15.60
C ALA A 173 -22.02 9.60 -14.88
N TYR A 174 -23.17 9.61 -15.57
CA TYR A 174 -24.41 9.00 -15.05
C TYR A 174 -24.45 7.48 -15.26
N SER A 175 -23.36 6.90 -15.77
CA SER A 175 -23.26 5.49 -16.13
C SER A 175 -21.94 4.88 -15.66
N LEU A 176 -20.93 4.78 -16.53
CA LEU A 176 -19.64 4.12 -16.28
C LEU A 176 -18.51 5.14 -16.36
N GLY A 177 -17.49 5.04 -15.50
CA GLY A 177 -16.24 5.80 -15.65
C GLY A 177 -16.46 7.30 -15.49
N GLY A 178 -16.38 7.83 -14.26
CA GLY A 178 -16.64 9.25 -14.04
C GLY A 178 -15.70 10.16 -14.82
N ALA A 179 -14.43 9.76 -14.99
CA ALA A 179 -13.49 10.41 -15.89
C ALA A 179 -13.36 9.65 -17.23
N ILE A 180 -13.01 8.36 -17.16
CA ILE A 180 -12.63 7.57 -18.34
C ILE A 180 -13.47 6.30 -18.40
N ARG A 181 -14.04 6.03 -19.57
CA ARG A 181 -14.50 4.69 -19.93
C ARG A 181 -13.63 4.20 -21.07
N THR A 182 -12.99 3.06 -20.87
CA THR A 182 -12.19 2.42 -21.91
C THR A 182 -12.71 1.05 -22.28
N LEU A 183 -12.70 0.78 -23.60
CA LEU A 183 -12.92 -0.52 -24.24
C LEU A 183 -11.63 -1.09 -24.84
N HIS A 184 -10.49 -0.48 -24.50
CA HIS A 184 -9.18 -0.71 -25.08
C HIS A 184 -8.08 -0.54 -24.01
N GLY A 185 -6.87 -1.02 -24.29
CA GLY A 185 -5.70 -0.70 -23.47
C GLY A 185 -5.49 0.81 -23.36
N LEU A 186 -5.20 1.27 -22.15
CA LEU A 186 -4.95 2.66 -21.78
C LEU A 186 -3.60 2.74 -21.07
N THR A 187 -2.74 3.68 -21.47
CA THR A 187 -1.48 3.95 -20.76
C THR A 187 -1.57 5.31 -20.08
N ILE A 188 -1.39 5.34 -18.76
CA ILE A 188 -1.33 6.56 -17.96
C ILE A 188 0.01 6.61 -17.23
N THR A 189 0.69 7.75 -17.27
CA THR A 189 1.88 8.03 -16.48
C THR A 189 1.67 9.35 -15.73
N SER A 190 1.87 9.35 -14.42
CA SER A 190 1.71 10.55 -13.58
C SER A 190 0.28 11.13 -13.64
N GLY A 191 -0.74 10.29 -13.48
CA GLY A 191 -2.14 10.72 -13.47
C GLY A 191 -2.68 10.99 -12.06
N THR A 192 -3.41 12.08 -11.86
CA THR A 192 -4.12 12.37 -10.60
C THR A 192 -5.62 12.36 -10.82
N PHE A 193 -6.35 11.54 -10.07
CA PHE A 193 -7.80 11.38 -10.15
C PHE A 193 -8.42 11.73 -8.80
N THR A 194 -9.07 12.89 -8.70
CA THR A 194 -9.67 13.37 -7.46
C THR A 194 -11.17 13.65 -7.62
N GLY A 195 -12.00 13.13 -6.72
CA GLY A 195 -13.43 13.48 -6.65
C GLY A 195 -14.25 13.07 -7.88
N ASN A 196 -13.73 12.20 -8.75
CA ASN A 196 -14.46 11.76 -9.95
C ASN A 196 -15.55 10.76 -9.55
N HIS A 197 -16.66 10.74 -10.29
CA HIS A 197 -17.75 9.83 -9.93
C HIS A 197 -18.60 9.24 -11.05
N ALA A 198 -19.06 8.02 -10.79
CA ALA A 198 -20.03 7.30 -11.61
C ALA A 198 -21.31 7.06 -10.79
N SER A 199 -22.45 7.52 -11.31
CA SER A 199 -23.71 7.61 -10.54
C SER A 199 -24.86 6.77 -11.12
N GLY A 200 -24.53 5.79 -11.96
CA GLY A 200 -25.53 4.86 -12.50
C GLY A 200 -26.07 3.89 -11.44
N THR A 201 -27.38 3.63 -11.46
CA THR A 201 -28.05 2.84 -10.42
C THR A 201 -28.37 1.41 -10.84
N THR A 202 -28.13 1.04 -12.09
CA THR A 202 -28.50 -0.28 -12.62
C THR A 202 -27.39 -1.32 -12.47
N ALA A 203 -27.74 -2.59 -12.65
CA ALA A 203 -26.81 -3.74 -12.63
C ALA A 203 -25.54 -3.53 -13.48
N THR A 204 -25.67 -2.80 -14.59
CA THR A 204 -24.65 -2.60 -15.64
C THR A 204 -24.11 -1.17 -15.71
N THR A 205 -24.41 -0.34 -14.69
CA THR A 205 -23.91 1.04 -14.57
C THR A 205 -23.42 1.30 -13.14
N GLY A 206 -22.80 2.46 -12.90
CA GLY A 206 -22.25 2.82 -11.59
C GLY A 206 -20.90 2.16 -11.28
N PHE A 207 -20.09 1.89 -12.31
CA PHE A 207 -18.76 1.30 -12.16
C PHE A 207 -17.69 2.35 -12.40
N GLY A 208 -16.61 2.32 -11.61
CA GLY A 208 -15.42 3.12 -11.84
C GLY A 208 -15.67 4.61 -11.64
N GLY A 209 -15.58 5.11 -10.41
CA GLY A 209 -15.76 6.53 -10.15
C GLY A 209 -14.75 7.38 -10.93
N ALA A 210 -13.51 6.94 -11.06
CA ALA A 210 -12.56 7.51 -12.00
C ALA A 210 -12.58 6.76 -13.35
N ILE A 211 -12.22 5.47 -13.36
CA ILE A 211 -12.01 4.69 -14.57
C ILE A 211 -12.92 3.46 -14.60
N ALA A 212 -13.71 3.32 -15.66
CA ALA A 212 -14.36 2.07 -16.01
C ALA A 212 -13.61 1.40 -17.16
N ALA A 213 -13.02 0.24 -16.88
CA ALA A 213 -12.35 -0.61 -17.86
C ALA A 213 -13.30 -1.74 -18.24
N THR A 214 -13.98 -1.60 -19.35
CA THR A 214 -14.84 -2.64 -19.91
C THR A 214 -14.10 -3.27 -21.06
N ALA A 215 -14.18 -4.56 -21.28
CA ALA A 215 -13.58 -5.09 -22.49
C ALA A 215 -14.49 -4.85 -23.71
N GLY A 216 -13.88 -4.78 -24.89
CA GLY A 216 -14.64 -4.80 -26.14
C GLY A 216 -13.82 -4.83 -27.42
N GLY A 217 -12.48 -4.76 -27.32
CA GLY A 217 -11.59 -4.52 -28.45
C GLY A 217 -10.79 -5.70 -28.98
N LEU A 218 -10.22 -5.47 -30.17
CA LEU A 218 -9.47 -6.44 -30.97
C LEU A 218 -7.98 -6.53 -30.59
N ASN A 219 -7.45 -5.51 -29.90
CA ASN A 219 -6.06 -5.47 -29.45
C ASN A 219 -5.93 -6.23 -28.14
N LEU A 220 -5.76 -7.52 -28.31
CA LEU A 220 -5.41 -8.45 -27.28
C LEU A 220 -3.89 -8.54 -27.21
N ASN A 221 -3.31 -8.62 -26.01
CA ASN A 221 -1.91 -8.99 -25.85
C ASN A 221 -1.67 -10.43 -26.35
N ASN A 222 -0.43 -10.92 -26.30
CA ASN A 222 -0.07 -12.28 -26.72
C ASN A 222 -0.89 -13.40 -26.03
N ASN A 223 -1.60 -13.08 -24.94
CA ASN A 223 -2.46 -13.99 -24.20
C ASN A 223 -3.96 -13.80 -24.48
N GLY A 224 -4.35 -12.93 -25.42
CA GLY A 224 -5.77 -12.72 -25.71
C GLY A 224 -6.46 -11.69 -24.78
N ILE A 225 -5.71 -10.80 -24.10
CA ILE A 225 -6.24 -9.94 -23.03
C ILE A 225 -5.97 -8.46 -23.31
N GLN A 226 -6.94 -7.58 -23.05
CA GLN A 226 -6.72 -6.14 -23.10
C GLN A 226 -6.00 -5.68 -21.82
N GLN A 227 -4.90 -4.96 -21.95
CA GLN A 227 -4.11 -4.51 -20.81
C GLN A 227 -4.02 -2.99 -20.76
N SER A 228 -4.37 -2.41 -19.62
CA SER A 228 -3.99 -1.03 -19.29
C SER A 228 -2.75 -1.02 -18.41
N ILE A 229 -1.95 0.03 -18.56
CA ILE A 229 -0.75 0.27 -17.76
C ILE A 229 -0.91 1.64 -17.10
N ILE A 230 -0.83 1.68 -15.78
CA ILE A 230 -0.95 2.89 -14.99
C ILE A 230 0.33 3.00 -14.17
N THR A 231 1.02 4.11 -14.31
CA THR A 231 2.32 4.35 -13.68
C THR A 231 2.26 5.65 -12.90
N GLU A 232 2.80 5.67 -11.68
CA GLU A 232 2.95 6.86 -10.84
C GLU A 232 1.67 7.69 -10.70
N SER A 233 0.52 7.03 -10.52
CA SER A 233 -0.78 7.68 -10.54
C SER A 233 -1.49 7.57 -9.20
N TYR A 234 -2.29 8.58 -8.86
CA TYR A 234 -2.95 8.69 -7.58
C TYR A 234 -4.46 8.84 -7.74
N PHE A 235 -5.22 8.08 -6.94
CA PHE A 235 -6.68 8.07 -6.94
C PHE A 235 -7.19 8.42 -5.55
N ALA A 236 -7.81 9.58 -5.40
CA ALA A 236 -8.39 10.02 -4.13
C ALA A 236 -9.83 10.50 -4.23
N ASP A 237 -10.62 10.24 -3.18
CA ASP A 237 -12.00 10.74 -3.04
C ASP A 237 -12.92 10.40 -4.23
N ASN A 238 -12.56 9.40 -5.05
CA ASN A 238 -13.39 9.00 -6.18
C ASN A 238 -14.51 8.10 -5.67
N TRP A 239 -15.70 8.22 -6.24
CA TRP A 239 -16.83 7.42 -5.79
C TRP A 239 -17.67 6.83 -6.90
N ALA A 240 -18.20 5.63 -6.63
CA ALA A 240 -19.11 4.93 -7.51
C ALA A 240 -20.38 4.54 -6.75
N SER A 241 -21.54 4.78 -7.35
CA SER A 241 -22.84 4.39 -6.79
C SER A 241 -23.02 2.88 -6.65
N ARG A 242 -22.12 2.07 -7.24
CA ARG A 242 -22.13 0.60 -7.15
C ARG A 242 -20.74 0.03 -6.95
N TYR A 243 -19.84 0.08 -7.93
CA TYR A 243 -18.62 -0.72 -7.89
C TYR A 243 -17.36 0.06 -8.29
N GLY A 244 -16.24 -0.15 -7.59
CA GLY A 244 -14.96 0.43 -7.98
C GLY A 244 -14.96 1.95 -7.85
N GLY A 245 -14.79 2.49 -6.64
CA GLY A 245 -14.80 3.94 -6.41
C GLY A 245 -13.73 4.65 -7.22
N ALA A 246 -12.52 4.09 -7.28
CA ALA A 246 -11.51 4.52 -8.25
C ALA A 246 -11.71 3.82 -9.59
N ILE A 247 -11.57 2.48 -9.61
CA ILE A 247 -11.49 1.69 -10.83
C ILE A 247 -12.49 0.54 -10.79
N GLY A 248 -13.35 0.46 -11.81
CA GLY A 248 -14.27 -0.66 -12.01
C GLY A 248 -13.95 -1.39 -13.30
N VAL A 249 -13.62 -2.68 -13.20
CA VAL A 249 -13.52 -3.57 -14.36
C VAL A 249 -14.87 -4.25 -14.55
N ASP A 250 -15.48 -4.12 -15.73
CA ASP A 250 -16.77 -4.76 -16.08
C ASP A 250 -16.54 -5.96 -17.03
N GLY A 251 -17.28 -7.05 -16.80
CA GLY A 251 -17.02 -8.40 -17.32
C GLY A 251 -17.93 -8.83 -18.45
N ASN A 252 -18.69 -7.92 -19.04
CA ASN A 252 -19.62 -8.20 -20.13
C ASN A 252 -18.96 -8.49 -21.50
N ASN A 253 -17.75 -9.10 -21.53
CA ASN A 253 -17.04 -9.68 -22.72
C ASN A 253 -16.07 -8.73 -23.46
N PRO A 254 -14.78 -9.08 -23.78
CA PRO A 254 -13.84 -10.06 -23.21
C PRO A 254 -13.11 -9.55 -21.92
N HIS A 255 -11.80 -9.76 -21.71
CA HIS A 255 -11.10 -9.53 -20.43
C HIS A 255 -10.28 -8.23 -20.43
N HIS A 256 -10.27 -7.52 -19.31
CA HIS A 256 -9.41 -6.33 -19.10
C HIS A 256 -8.56 -6.50 -17.84
N SER A 257 -7.24 -6.51 -18.00
CA SER A 257 -6.27 -6.49 -16.89
C SER A 257 -5.64 -5.12 -16.74
N ILE A 258 -5.32 -4.71 -15.51
CA ILE A 258 -4.58 -3.47 -15.27
C ILE A 258 -3.28 -3.79 -14.53
N THR A 259 -2.19 -3.20 -15.02
CA THR A 259 -0.90 -3.25 -14.33
C THR A 259 -0.54 -1.87 -13.82
N TYR A 260 -0.29 -1.82 -12.51
CA TYR A 260 0.09 -0.64 -11.76
C TYR A 260 1.61 -0.70 -11.51
N TRP A 261 2.32 0.37 -11.83
CA TRP A 261 3.77 0.48 -11.61
C TRP A 261 4.06 1.69 -10.75
N ASP A 262 4.82 1.50 -9.66
CA ASP A 262 5.49 2.51 -8.81
C ASP A 262 4.70 3.81 -8.50
N HIS A 263 4.71 4.24 -7.24
CA HIS A 263 3.96 5.44 -6.79
C HIS A 263 2.47 5.42 -7.16
N ILE A 264 1.85 4.25 -7.01
CA ILE A 264 0.41 4.10 -7.17
C ILE A 264 -0.24 4.21 -5.80
N GLY A 265 -1.22 5.10 -5.65
CA GLY A 265 -1.93 5.32 -4.40
C GLY A 265 -3.44 5.33 -4.58
N PHE A 266 -4.15 4.68 -3.66
CA PHE A 266 -5.60 4.69 -3.56
C PHE A 266 -6.00 5.15 -2.17
N ASP A 267 -6.53 6.36 -2.06
CA ASP A 267 -6.92 6.92 -0.78
C ASP A 267 -8.38 7.37 -0.77
N ASP A 268 -9.11 7.09 0.30
CA ASP A 268 -10.46 7.62 0.55
C ASP A 268 -11.47 7.39 -0.61
N ASN A 269 -11.28 6.33 -1.41
CA ASN A 269 -12.21 6.01 -2.49
C ASN A 269 -13.41 5.23 -1.97
N PHE A 270 -14.59 5.48 -2.54
CA PHE A 270 -15.84 4.88 -2.08
C PHE A 270 -16.59 4.11 -3.17
N ALA A 271 -17.06 2.91 -2.85
CA ALA A 271 -18.06 2.21 -3.65
C ALA A 271 -19.24 1.79 -2.79
N ALA A 272 -20.45 1.91 -3.33
CA ALA A 272 -21.63 1.54 -2.56
C ALA A 272 -21.73 0.02 -2.32
N LEU A 273 -21.51 -0.81 -3.35
CA LEU A 273 -21.66 -2.27 -3.27
C LEU A 273 -20.35 -3.00 -3.06
N GLY A 274 -19.29 -2.72 -3.81
CA GLY A 274 -18.06 -3.49 -3.68
C GLY A 274 -16.84 -2.88 -4.38
N GLY A 275 -15.66 -3.15 -3.84
CA GLY A 275 -14.40 -2.64 -4.37
C GLY A 275 -14.30 -1.13 -4.16
N GLY A 276 -14.08 -0.69 -2.92
CA GLY A 276 -14.05 0.74 -2.60
C GLY A 276 -13.05 1.50 -3.46
N ALA A 277 -11.83 0.99 -3.60
CA ALA A 277 -10.92 1.43 -4.65
C ALA A 277 -11.15 0.67 -5.96
N ILE A 278 -11.01 -0.66 -5.94
CA ILE A 278 -10.96 -1.50 -7.14
C ILE A 278 -12.02 -2.59 -7.10
N TYR A 279 -12.84 -2.65 -8.15
CA TYR A 279 -13.74 -3.77 -8.41
C TYR A 279 -13.29 -4.56 -9.64
N ASP A 280 -13.17 -5.88 -9.49
CA ASP A 280 -12.73 -6.78 -10.55
C ASP A 280 -13.74 -7.92 -10.81
N ILE A 281 -14.18 -8.04 -12.06
CA ILE A 281 -15.05 -9.12 -12.52
C ILE A 281 -14.48 -9.80 -13.78
N ALA A 282 -13.17 -9.75 -13.99
CA ALA A 282 -12.48 -10.31 -15.16
C ALA A 282 -12.44 -11.87 -15.18
N ASN A 283 -13.63 -12.46 -15.32
CA ASN A 283 -14.10 -13.70 -15.97
C ASN A 283 -13.27 -15.02 -15.89
N THR A 284 -14.02 -16.09 -15.62
CA THR A 284 -13.57 -17.38 -15.09
C THR A 284 -13.80 -18.60 -15.95
N ASN A 285 -14.61 -18.47 -16.99
CA ASN A 285 -15.16 -19.66 -17.64
C ASN A 285 -14.78 -19.80 -19.11
N ASN A 286 -14.03 -18.85 -19.67
CA ASN A 286 -13.65 -18.83 -21.09
C ASN A 286 -12.14 -18.69 -21.34
N LEU A 287 -11.31 -19.00 -20.35
CA LEU A 287 -9.92 -19.32 -20.65
C LEU A 287 -9.95 -20.55 -21.58
N ILE A 288 -9.60 -20.32 -22.85
CA ILE A 288 -9.31 -21.38 -23.81
C ILE A 288 -8.46 -22.41 -23.06
N SER A 289 -8.93 -23.66 -22.97
CA SER A 289 -8.30 -24.69 -22.14
C SER A 289 -6.78 -24.69 -22.32
N GLY A 290 -6.03 -24.21 -21.32
CA GLY A 290 -4.57 -24.06 -21.36
C GLY A 290 -4.00 -22.64 -21.36
N ALA A 291 -4.83 -21.59 -21.46
CA ALA A 291 -4.36 -20.22 -21.29
C ALA A 291 -3.99 -19.95 -19.82
N ARG A 292 -2.75 -19.48 -19.59
CA ARG A 292 -2.22 -19.09 -18.27
C ARG A 292 -3.18 -18.10 -17.60
N HIS A 293 -3.34 -18.21 -16.27
CA HIS A 293 -4.16 -17.30 -15.45
C HIS A 293 -3.99 -15.84 -15.91
N ILE A 294 -5.10 -15.17 -16.18
CA ILE A 294 -5.11 -13.73 -16.45
C ILE A 294 -4.72 -13.06 -15.14
N ASN A 295 -3.62 -12.30 -15.14
CA ASN A 295 -3.36 -11.36 -14.06
C ASN A 295 -4.52 -10.36 -14.08
N GLY A 296 -5.47 -10.44 -13.15
CA GLY A 296 -6.61 -9.52 -13.09
C GLY A 296 -6.07 -8.12 -12.80
N GLN A 297 -5.59 -7.93 -11.57
CA GLN A 297 -4.89 -6.72 -11.14
C GLN A 297 -3.46 -7.09 -10.74
N ARG A 298 -2.48 -6.39 -11.31
CA ARG A 298 -1.06 -6.60 -11.00
C ARG A 298 -0.43 -5.30 -10.54
N PHE A 299 0.12 -5.29 -9.34
CA PHE A 299 0.87 -4.17 -8.78
C PHE A 299 2.36 -4.50 -8.82
N VAL A 300 3.17 -3.57 -9.31
CA VAL A 300 4.62 -3.72 -9.40
C VAL A 300 5.28 -2.54 -8.70
N PHE A 301 5.99 -2.84 -7.62
CA PHE A 301 6.72 -1.87 -6.81
C PHE A 301 8.21 -2.21 -6.87
N THR A 302 8.95 -1.47 -7.68
CA THR A 302 10.36 -1.73 -7.97
C THR A 302 11.31 -1.01 -7.02
N GLY A 303 10.84 0.06 -6.37
CA GLY A 303 11.68 0.94 -5.54
C GLY A 303 12.71 1.76 -6.32
N THR A 304 12.76 1.64 -7.65
CA THR A 304 13.77 2.30 -8.50
C THR A 304 13.62 3.82 -8.55
N THR A 305 12.46 4.35 -8.15
CA THR A 305 12.19 5.78 -8.02
C THR A 305 12.68 6.39 -6.70
N GLY A 306 13.24 5.56 -5.79
CA GLY A 306 13.67 5.98 -4.46
C GLY A 306 12.59 5.88 -3.38
N ALA A 307 11.32 5.64 -3.75
CA ALA A 307 10.27 5.36 -2.78
C ALA A 307 10.26 3.86 -2.39
N THR A 308 10.37 3.62 -1.09
CA THR A 308 10.39 2.27 -0.50
C THR A 308 9.17 1.96 0.35
N GLU A 309 8.27 2.93 0.56
CA GLU A 309 7.09 2.81 1.42
C GLU A 309 5.87 3.32 0.64
N TYR A 310 4.92 2.42 0.40
CA TYR A 310 3.67 2.71 -0.32
C TYR A 310 2.48 2.41 0.59
N VAL A 311 1.52 3.33 0.68
CA VAL A 311 0.33 3.16 1.53
C VAL A 311 -0.91 3.52 0.72
N SER A 312 -1.91 2.65 0.76
CA SER A 312 -3.27 2.92 0.26
C SER A 312 -4.24 2.77 1.42
N SER A 313 -5.01 3.82 1.74
CA SER A 313 -5.78 3.87 2.99
C SER A 313 -7.09 4.65 2.89
N GLY A 314 -8.08 4.28 3.69
CA GLY A 314 -9.36 4.99 3.75
C GLY A 314 -10.37 4.55 2.69
N ASN A 315 -10.07 3.50 1.92
CA ASN A 315 -10.97 3.02 0.88
C ASN A 315 -12.12 2.21 1.48
N ILE A 316 -13.35 2.51 1.05
CA ILE A 316 -14.57 2.02 1.68
C ILE A 316 -15.50 1.40 0.65
N ALA A 317 -16.00 0.21 0.95
CA ALA A 317 -17.13 -0.38 0.27
C ALA A 317 -18.27 -0.60 1.26
N ARG A 318 -19.50 -0.15 0.95
CA ARG A 318 -20.63 -0.25 1.88
C ARG A 318 -21.35 -1.60 1.86
N GLY A 319 -21.33 -2.31 0.72
CA GLY A 319 -22.10 -3.55 0.53
C GLY A 319 -23.55 -3.34 0.05
N GLU A 320 -23.99 -2.10 -0.17
CA GLU A 320 -25.36 -1.75 -0.60
C GLU A 320 -25.35 -0.59 -1.60
N ALA A 321 -26.12 -0.72 -2.69
CA ALA A 321 -26.21 0.31 -3.73
C ALA A 321 -26.70 1.65 -3.17
N MET A 322 -26.21 2.76 -3.72
CA MET A 322 -26.72 4.08 -3.34
C MET A 322 -28.16 4.27 -3.80
N THR A 323 -28.97 4.90 -2.96
CA THR A 323 -30.29 5.42 -3.35
C THR A 323 -30.15 6.68 -4.18
N ALA A 324 -31.24 7.12 -4.83
CA ALA A 324 -31.25 8.36 -5.61
C ALA A 324 -30.95 9.60 -4.74
N ASP A 325 -31.45 9.63 -3.51
CA ASP A 325 -31.22 10.74 -2.58
C ASP A 325 -29.77 10.79 -2.11
N GLU A 326 -29.16 9.64 -1.84
CA GLU A 326 -27.75 9.53 -1.48
C GLU A 326 -26.84 9.98 -2.63
N ILE A 327 -27.16 9.61 -3.88
CA ILE A 327 -26.44 10.09 -5.07
C ILE A 327 -26.52 11.60 -5.18
N THR A 328 -27.70 12.17 -4.91
CA THR A 328 -27.90 13.62 -4.90
C THR A 328 -27.04 14.28 -3.82
N ALA A 329 -27.03 13.74 -2.60
CA ALA A 329 -26.19 14.23 -1.50
C ALA A 329 -24.68 14.09 -1.79
N ALA A 330 -24.26 13.01 -2.45
CA ALA A 330 -22.85 12.80 -2.81
C ALA A 330 -22.39 13.80 -3.86
N ARG A 331 -23.23 14.10 -4.85
CA ARG A 331 -22.96 15.13 -5.86
C ARG A 331 -22.84 16.53 -5.24
N SER A 332 -23.57 16.83 -4.17
CA SER A 332 -23.45 18.09 -3.43
C SER A 332 -22.32 18.10 -2.39
N GLY A 333 -21.60 16.98 -2.22
CA GLY A 333 -20.55 16.84 -1.21
C GLY A 333 -21.07 16.76 0.23
N SER A 334 -22.38 16.54 0.43
CA SER A 334 -23.00 16.45 1.75
C SER A 334 -23.19 15.00 2.23
N PHE A 335 -22.83 14.02 1.40
CA PHE A 335 -22.87 12.61 1.77
C PHE A 335 -21.61 12.22 2.53
N ALA A 336 -21.78 11.58 3.70
CA ALA A 336 -20.68 11.04 4.49
C ALA A 336 -20.41 9.59 4.06
N PHE A 337 -19.29 9.35 3.38
CA PHE A 337 -18.91 8.03 2.87
C PHE A 337 -18.51 7.01 3.94
N SER A 338 -18.41 7.41 5.22
CA SER A 338 -17.84 6.61 6.30
C SER A 338 -18.83 5.72 7.08
N ALA A 339 -20.14 5.87 6.90
CA ALA A 339 -21.12 5.38 7.89
C ALA A 339 -21.48 3.88 7.84
N ALA A 340 -20.90 3.06 6.96
CA ALA A 340 -21.31 1.65 6.83
C ALA A 340 -20.30 0.78 6.06
N ALA A 341 -19.00 0.88 6.33
CA ALA A 341 -18.01 0.03 5.67
C ALA A 341 -18.28 -1.47 5.94
N SER A 342 -18.17 -2.29 4.90
CA SER A 342 -18.41 -3.73 4.96
C SER A 342 -17.19 -4.49 4.47
N ALA A 343 -16.56 -5.28 5.35
CA ALA A 343 -15.37 -6.06 5.02
C ALA A 343 -15.60 -7.01 3.83
N LYS A 344 -16.79 -7.62 3.76
CA LYS A 344 -17.15 -8.54 2.67
C LYS A 344 -17.28 -7.88 1.31
N ALA A 345 -17.51 -6.57 1.29
CA ALA A 345 -17.60 -5.78 0.08
C ALA A 345 -16.23 -5.35 -0.46
N GLY A 346 -15.14 -5.54 0.29
CA GLY A 346 -13.77 -5.21 -0.13
C GLY A 346 -13.54 -3.70 -0.28
N GLY A 347 -13.09 -3.06 0.80
CA GLY A 347 -12.78 -1.63 0.82
C GLY A 347 -11.67 -1.25 -0.16
N PHE A 348 -10.57 -2.01 -0.20
CA PHE A 348 -9.53 -1.80 -1.21
C PHE A 348 -9.87 -2.54 -2.50
N TYR A 349 -10.12 -3.84 -2.42
CA TYR A 349 -10.32 -4.69 -3.58
C TYR A 349 -11.48 -5.66 -3.37
N PHE A 350 -12.35 -5.76 -4.37
CA PHE A 350 -13.36 -6.81 -4.43
C PHE A 350 -13.34 -7.51 -5.77
N SER A 351 -13.34 -8.85 -5.74
CA SER A 351 -13.60 -9.62 -6.94
C SER A 351 -14.93 -10.35 -6.91
N ASN A 352 -15.76 -10.12 -7.93
CA ASN A 352 -17.04 -10.81 -8.09
C ASN A 352 -16.97 -12.03 -9.00
N ALA A 353 -15.80 -12.35 -9.54
CA ALA A 353 -15.60 -13.54 -10.34
C ALA A 353 -14.83 -14.57 -9.50
N VAL A 354 -15.08 -15.87 -9.76
CA VAL A 354 -14.12 -16.91 -9.36
C VAL A 354 -12.76 -16.63 -10.08
N GLY A 355 -11.71 -17.42 -9.93
CA GLY A 355 -10.58 -17.42 -10.89
C GLY A 355 -9.73 -16.15 -11.06
N THR A 356 -10.03 -15.06 -10.35
CA THR A 356 -9.30 -13.79 -10.48
C THR A 356 -7.98 -13.84 -9.75
N LEU A 357 -7.01 -13.08 -10.26
CA LEU A 357 -5.68 -12.98 -9.68
C LEU A 357 -5.39 -11.52 -9.31
N LEU A 358 -5.27 -11.28 -8.01
CA LEU A 358 -4.69 -10.07 -7.44
C LEU A 358 -3.23 -10.36 -7.12
N ARG A 359 -2.31 -9.67 -7.79
CA ARG A 359 -0.87 -9.93 -7.67
C ARG A 359 -0.09 -8.69 -7.26
N PHE A 360 0.81 -8.86 -6.30
CA PHE A 360 1.78 -7.87 -5.86
C PHE A 360 3.18 -8.36 -6.17
N ASP A 361 3.93 -7.58 -6.95
CA ASP A 361 5.35 -7.80 -7.24
C ASP A 361 6.14 -6.72 -6.51
N ILE A 362 6.66 -7.06 -5.33
CA ILE A 362 7.32 -6.10 -4.45
C ILE A 362 8.81 -6.41 -4.44
N ALA A 363 9.64 -5.43 -4.83
CA ALA A 363 11.08 -5.56 -4.77
C ALA A 363 11.58 -5.64 -3.32
N GLU A 364 12.73 -6.27 -3.12
CA GLU A 364 13.44 -6.27 -1.84
C GLU A 364 13.58 -4.86 -1.26
N ASN A 365 13.47 -4.73 0.07
CA ASN A 365 13.50 -3.46 0.81
C ASN A 365 12.37 -2.47 0.48
N VAL A 366 11.35 -2.89 -0.28
CA VAL A 366 10.11 -2.12 -0.47
C VAL A 366 9.02 -2.69 0.43
N THR A 367 8.27 -1.79 1.08
CA THR A 367 7.09 -2.10 1.88
C THR A 367 5.85 -1.48 1.24
N VAL A 368 4.79 -2.28 1.14
CA VAL A 368 3.47 -1.85 0.69
C VAL A 368 2.46 -2.14 1.79
N GLU A 369 1.70 -1.13 2.20
CA GLU A 369 0.65 -1.23 3.21
C GLU A 369 -0.73 -1.01 2.57
N ILE A 370 -1.65 -1.92 2.86
CA ILE A 370 -3.08 -1.77 2.54
C ILE A 370 -3.83 -1.52 3.85
N GLY A 371 -4.39 -0.32 3.96
CA GLY A 371 -4.92 0.25 5.19
C GLY A 371 -3.84 0.85 6.08
N LYS A 372 -4.23 1.24 7.29
CA LYS A 372 -3.34 1.76 8.34
C LYS A 372 -3.72 1.19 9.69
N ALA A 373 -2.74 1.06 10.58
CA ALA A 373 -3.01 0.78 11.99
C ALA A 373 -3.94 1.86 12.59
N GLY A 374 -5.06 1.43 13.17
CA GLY A 374 -6.08 2.33 13.74
C GLY A 374 -7.27 2.63 12.83
N ASN A 375 -7.22 2.30 11.53
CA ASN A 375 -8.40 2.34 10.68
C ASN A 375 -9.45 1.32 11.17
N PRO A 376 -10.76 1.57 11.01
CA PRO A 376 -11.78 0.55 11.19
C PRO A 376 -11.47 -0.67 10.33
N SER A 377 -11.59 -1.88 10.89
CA SER A 377 -11.13 -3.11 10.22
C SER A 377 -11.84 -3.40 8.88
N ALA A 378 -13.06 -2.90 8.68
CA ALA A 378 -13.78 -3.07 7.41
C ALA A 378 -13.20 -2.22 6.27
N TRP A 379 -12.46 -1.15 6.59
CA TRP A 379 -11.84 -0.28 5.59
C TRP A 379 -10.67 -0.99 4.94
N ASP A 380 -10.40 -0.67 3.67
CA ASP A 380 -9.26 -1.20 2.92
C ASP A 380 -9.21 -2.74 2.81
N SER A 381 -10.33 -3.42 3.10
CA SER A 381 -10.43 -4.88 3.02
C SER A 381 -10.30 -5.41 1.59
N ILE A 382 -9.78 -6.62 1.48
CA ILE A 382 -9.71 -7.44 0.28
C ILE A 382 -10.71 -8.58 0.42
N ALA A 383 -11.64 -8.71 -0.53
CA ALA A 383 -12.67 -9.74 -0.49
C ALA A 383 -12.96 -10.31 -1.88
N ASN A 384 -13.60 -11.48 -1.92
CA ASN A 384 -14.08 -12.07 -3.17
C ASN A 384 -15.37 -12.88 -2.98
N SER A 385 -16.06 -13.16 -4.09
CA SER A 385 -17.25 -14.02 -4.12
C SER A 385 -16.93 -15.48 -4.49
N ASP A 386 -15.68 -15.93 -4.36
CA ASP A 386 -15.26 -17.28 -4.74
C ASP A 386 -15.77 -18.35 -3.76
N THR A 387 -16.97 -18.85 -4.02
CA THR A 387 -17.60 -19.91 -3.22
C THR A 387 -16.92 -21.27 -3.35
N SER A 388 -16.14 -21.50 -4.41
CA SER A 388 -15.29 -22.70 -4.54
C SER A 388 -14.07 -22.63 -3.63
N GLY A 389 -13.66 -21.39 -3.32
CA GLY A 389 -12.44 -21.00 -2.64
C GLY A 389 -11.14 -21.27 -3.42
N THR A 390 -11.12 -22.15 -4.41
CA THR A 390 -9.85 -22.58 -5.03
C THR A 390 -9.43 -21.78 -6.24
N SER A 391 -10.28 -20.88 -6.72
CA SER A 391 -10.12 -20.28 -8.03
C SER A 391 -9.50 -18.89 -7.95
N ALA A 392 -9.97 -18.05 -7.03
CA ALA A 392 -9.42 -16.72 -6.82
C ALA A 392 -8.07 -16.80 -6.07
N ARG A 393 -7.11 -15.96 -6.46
CA ARG A 393 -5.74 -15.98 -5.98
C ARG A 393 -5.28 -14.59 -5.56
N LEU A 394 -4.65 -14.51 -4.39
CA LEU A 394 -3.80 -13.40 -3.99
C LEU A 394 -2.35 -13.88 -4.04
N GLU A 395 -1.50 -13.19 -4.77
CA GLU A 395 -0.09 -13.55 -4.90
C GLU A 395 0.80 -12.42 -4.43
N LEU A 396 1.72 -12.72 -3.51
CA LEU A 396 2.89 -11.92 -3.28
C LEU A 396 4.08 -12.59 -3.96
N THR A 397 4.66 -11.90 -4.92
CA THR A 397 5.87 -12.33 -5.60
C THR A 397 6.92 -11.23 -5.52
N GLY A 398 8.17 -11.59 -5.82
CA GLY A 398 9.24 -10.60 -5.98
C GLY A 398 9.29 -10.09 -7.41
N THR A 399 10.02 -9.00 -7.63
CA THR A 399 10.38 -8.62 -9.00
C THR A 399 11.41 -9.60 -9.58
N VAL A 400 11.51 -9.68 -10.91
CA VAL A 400 12.14 -10.79 -11.66
C VAL A 400 13.65 -10.96 -11.37
N ALA A 401 14.30 -10.04 -10.66
CA ALA A 401 15.75 -10.02 -10.43
C ALA A 401 16.20 -10.06 -8.96
N THR A 402 15.32 -9.90 -7.97
CA THR A 402 15.70 -9.74 -6.55
C THR A 402 14.84 -10.59 -5.60
N GLY A 403 15.18 -10.56 -4.30
CA GLY A 403 14.28 -11.03 -3.24
C GLY A 403 12.92 -10.32 -3.29
N GLY A 404 11.96 -10.77 -2.47
CA GLY A 404 10.67 -10.09 -2.35
C GLY A 404 10.68 -9.04 -1.24
N GLY A 405 9.87 -7.99 -1.38
CA GLY A 405 9.62 -7.01 -0.32
C GLY A 405 8.50 -7.44 0.63
N THR A 406 7.92 -6.46 1.32
CA THR A 406 6.92 -6.69 2.37
C THR A 406 5.54 -6.16 1.94
N LEU A 407 4.51 -6.99 2.07
CA LEU A 407 3.10 -6.58 2.00
C LEU A 407 2.49 -6.62 3.40
N ILE A 408 1.91 -5.51 3.87
CA ILE A 408 1.25 -5.41 5.17
C ILE A 408 -0.24 -5.18 4.95
N LEU A 409 -1.07 -6.02 5.57
CA LEU A 409 -2.53 -5.90 5.54
C LEU A 409 -3.04 -5.50 6.93
N HIS A 410 -3.75 -4.38 7.02
CA HIS A 410 -4.29 -3.88 8.30
C HIS A 410 -5.79 -4.17 8.51
N ALA A 411 -6.49 -4.57 7.46
CA ALA A 411 -7.94 -4.74 7.42
C ALA A 411 -8.42 -6.16 7.77
N ASP A 412 -9.74 -6.31 7.90
CA ASP A 412 -10.44 -7.60 7.91
C ASP A 412 -10.59 -8.13 6.48
N ASN A 413 -9.63 -8.95 6.06
CA ASN A 413 -9.64 -9.66 4.77
C ASN A 413 -10.19 -11.09 4.91
N SER A 414 -10.97 -11.39 5.95
CA SER A 414 -11.48 -12.74 6.19
C SER A 414 -12.47 -13.23 5.13
N TYR A 415 -13.02 -12.31 4.32
CA TYR A 415 -13.93 -12.62 3.21
C TYR A 415 -13.21 -12.93 1.88
N PHE A 416 -11.88 -12.91 1.87
CA PHE A 416 -11.12 -13.48 0.77
C PHE A 416 -11.12 -15.01 0.91
N GLN A 417 -11.91 -15.71 0.10
CA GLN A 417 -12.09 -17.17 0.21
C GLN A 417 -11.10 -17.97 -0.64
N GLY A 418 -10.28 -17.26 -1.43
CA GLY A 418 -9.33 -17.78 -2.41
C GLY A 418 -8.14 -18.56 -1.83
N SER A 419 -7.11 -18.77 -2.64
CA SER A 419 -5.76 -19.10 -2.16
C SER A 419 -4.91 -17.84 -2.03
N VAL A 420 -4.09 -17.78 -1.00
CA VAL A 420 -3.07 -16.73 -0.81
C VAL A 420 -1.71 -17.41 -0.94
N ASN A 421 -0.90 -17.00 -1.91
CA ASN A 421 0.42 -17.55 -2.14
C ASN A 421 1.48 -16.47 -1.90
N VAL A 422 2.44 -16.79 -1.04
CA VAL A 422 3.61 -15.96 -0.77
C VAL A 422 4.82 -16.65 -1.39
N ASP A 423 5.10 -16.34 -2.65
CA ASP A 423 6.18 -16.99 -3.41
C ASP A 423 7.56 -16.42 -3.05
N LYS A 424 7.61 -15.13 -2.70
CA LYS A 424 8.82 -14.41 -2.26
C LYS A 424 8.41 -13.27 -1.33
N GLY A 425 9.37 -12.80 -0.51
CA GLY A 425 9.15 -11.66 0.38
C GLY A 425 8.33 -12.04 1.60
N THR A 426 7.67 -11.06 2.22
CA THR A 426 6.95 -11.25 3.48
C THR A 426 5.54 -10.67 3.42
N LEU A 427 4.54 -11.46 3.80
CA LEU A 427 3.17 -10.99 4.03
C LEU A 427 2.87 -10.88 5.53
N LEU A 428 2.56 -9.69 6.02
CA LEU A 428 2.28 -9.42 7.44
C LEU A 428 0.83 -8.97 7.67
N LEU A 429 0.23 -9.46 8.75
CA LEU A 429 -0.95 -8.86 9.37
C LEU A 429 -0.52 -7.74 10.30
N GLY A 430 -0.82 -6.50 9.92
CA GLY A 430 -0.16 -5.33 10.51
C GLY A 430 -0.71 -4.85 11.85
N ASN A 431 -1.76 -5.47 12.40
CA ASN A 431 -2.33 -5.12 13.71
C ASN A 431 -3.29 -6.21 14.22
N ARG A 432 -3.60 -6.22 15.53
CA ARG A 432 -4.48 -7.22 16.18
C ARG A 432 -5.88 -7.39 15.58
N ASN A 433 -6.41 -6.40 14.86
CA ASN A 433 -7.73 -6.48 14.23
C ASN A 433 -7.66 -6.95 12.77
N ALA A 434 -6.46 -7.09 12.20
CA ALA A 434 -6.27 -7.57 10.85
C ALA A 434 -6.68 -9.05 10.77
N LYS A 435 -7.36 -9.40 9.67
CA LYS A 435 -7.76 -10.78 9.39
C LYS A 435 -7.40 -11.17 7.97
N LEU A 436 -7.24 -12.46 7.74
CA LEU A 436 -7.01 -13.02 6.41
C LEU A 436 -7.74 -14.34 6.22
N GLY A 437 -8.53 -14.44 5.15
CA GLY A 437 -9.21 -15.66 4.75
C GLY A 437 -8.43 -16.49 3.73
N GLY A 438 -8.95 -17.68 3.45
CA GLY A 438 -8.45 -18.57 2.42
C GLY A 438 -7.43 -19.60 2.93
N VAL A 439 -6.82 -20.29 1.96
CA VAL A 439 -5.67 -21.17 2.19
C VAL A 439 -4.40 -20.37 1.90
N VAL A 440 -3.60 -20.14 2.93
CA VAL A 440 -2.33 -19.43 2.82
C VAL A 440 -1.20 -20.43 2.63
N THR A 441 -0.43 -20.27 1.56
CA THR A 441 0.78 -21.05 1.26
C THR A 441 1.97 -20.12 1.18
N VAL A 442 3.02 -20.41 1.93
CA VAL A 442 4.27 -19.65 1.94
C VAL A 442 5.35 -20.54 1.35
N ALA A 443 5.98 -20.08 0.28
CA ALA A 443 7.04 -20.82 -0.40
C ALA A 443 8.31 -20.88 0.43
N ASP A 444 9.25 -21.72 -0.01
CA ASP A 444 10.53 -21.90 0.67
C ASP A 444 11.30 -20.57 0.77
N GLY A 445 11.82 -20.26 1.97
CA GLY A 445 12.54 -19.01 2.24
C GLY A 445 11.71 -17.73 2.25
N ALA A 446 10.41 -17.77 1.97
CA ALA A 446 9.51 -16.63 2.09
C ALA A 446 9.03 -16.43 3.55
N GLY A 447 8.38 -15.30 3.83
CA GLY A 447 7.92 -14.93 5.17
C GLY A 447 6.41 -14.73 5.27
N PHE A 448 5.85 -15.06 6.42
CA PHE A 448 4.49 -14.69 6.80
C PHE A 448 4.46 -14.28 8.27
N GLY A 449 3.48 -13.50 8.70
CA GLY A 449 3.39 -13.19 10.12
C GLY A 449 2.54 -12.00 10.52
N GLY A 450 2.96 -11.34 11.61
CA GLY A 450 2.33 -10.16 12.18
C GLY A 450 1.43 -10.47 13.37
N ALA A 451 0.44 -9.62 13.59
CA ALA A 451 -0.61 -9.78 14.60
C ALA A 451 -1.97 -9.82 13.92
N GLY A 452 -2.89 -10.68 14.38
CA GLY A 452 -4.21 -10.83 13.78
C GLY A 452 -4.73 -12.26 13.76
N GLU A 453 -5.72 -12.53 12.91
CA GLU A 453 -6.41 -13.81 12.83
C GLU A 453 -6.53 -14.32 11.38
N LEU A 454 -6.08 -15.55 11.13
CA LEU A 454 -6.43 -16.28 9.91
C LEU A 454 -7.77 -16.97 10.15
N ILE A 455 -8.79 -16.50 9.44
CA ILE A 455 -10.15 -17.03 9.47
C ILE A 455 -10.83 -16.73 8.15
N THR A 456 -11.54 -17.71 7.60
CA THR A 456 -12.27 -17.54 6.34
C THR A 456 -13.76 -17.43 6.62
N HIS A 457 -14.38 -16.34 6.18
CA HIS A 457 -15.82 -16.14 6.17
C HIS A 457 -16.39 -16.32 4.76
N LYS A 458 -17.63 -16.81 4.71
CA LYS A 458 -18.47 -16.75 3.52
C LYS A 458 -19.10 -15.36 3.40
N GLN A 459 -19.59 -15.01 2.22
CA GLN A 459 -20.32 -13.76 1.97
C GLN A 459 -21.62 -13.60 2.79
N ASN A 460 -22.10 -14.66 3.45
CA ASN A 460 -23.22 -14.64 4.38
C ASN A 460 -22.79 -14.57 5.88
N ASP A 461 -21.55 -14.13 6.14
CA ASP A 461 -20.98 -13.88 7.46
C ASP A 461 -20.79 -15.14 8.34
N THR A 462 -20.90 -16.34 7.76
CA THR A 462 -20.59 -17.60 8.47
C THR A 462 -19.16 -18.05 8.23
N VAL A 463 -18.54 -18.69 9.24
CA VAL A 463 -17.21 -19.28 9.11
C VAL A 463 -17.24 -20.40 8.07
N PHE A 464 -16.28 -20.37 7.14
CA PHE A 464 -16.08 -21.40 6.14
C PHE A 464 -15.23 -22.53 6.74
N ALA A 465 -15.90 -23.49 7.39
CA ALA A 465 -15.25 -24.63 8.04
C ALA A 465 -14.31 -25.39 7.08
N GLY A 466 -13.11 -25.73 7.58
CA GLY A 466 -12.07 -26.45 6.83
C GLY A 466 -11.35 -25.64 5.74
N ARG A 467 -11.69 -24.36 5.58
CA ARG A 467 -11.11 -23.51 4.54
C ARG A 467 -9.86 -22.76 4.98
N THR A 468 -9.82 -22.32 6.23
CA THR A 468 -8.65 -21.69 6.82
C THR A 468 -7.54 -22.71 6.97
N LYS A 469 -6.39 -22.44 6.34
CA LYS A 469 -5.18 -23.25 6.49
C LYS A 469 -3.95 -22.39 6.25
N LEU A 470 -2.88 -22.62 7.01
CA LEU A 470 -1.57 -22.04 6.80
C LEU A 470 -0.56 -23.16 6.51
N VAL A 471 0.06 -23.12 5.33
CA VAL A 471 1.12 -24.04 4.90
C VAL A 471 2.39 -23.23 4.72
N ILE A 472 3.43 -23.56 5.48
CA ILE A 472 4.72 -22.89 5.41
C ILE A 472 5.76 -23.86 4.83
N GLY A 473 6.45 -23.44 3.77
CA GLY A 473 7.52 -24.19 3.09
C GLY A 473 8.80 -24.33 3.91
N ASP A 474 9.82 -24.93 3.29
CA ASP A 474 11.12 -25.16 3.90
C ASP A 474 11.90 -23.84 4.05
N ASN A 475 12.64 -23.68 5.16
CA ASN A 475 13.47 -22.51 5.47
C ASN A 475 12.73 -21.16 5.46
N ALA A 476 11.40 -21.17 5.44
CA ALA A 476 10.58 -19.97 5.53
C ALA A 476 10.60 -19.37 6.95
N SER A 477 10.05 -18.18 7.10
CA SER A 477 9.91 -17.50 8.39
C SER A 477 8.44 -17.27 8.76
N LEU A 478 8.15 -17.44 10.05
CA LEU A 478 6.91 -17.04 10.67
C LEU A 478 7.21 -15.98 11.73
N GLN A 479 6.80 -14.74 11.51
CA GLN A 479 6.93 -13.64 12.46
C GLN A 479 5.66 -13.53 13.32
N ILE A 480 5.79 -13.57 14.63
CA ILE A 480 4.65 -13.46 15.54
C ILE A 480 4.71 -12.10 16.25
N GLY A 481 3.65 -11.31 16.06
CA GLY A 481 3.60 -9.90 16.44
C GLY A 481 4.21 -8.97 15.40
N THR A 482 4.00 -7.68 15.60
CA THR A 482 4.52 -6.61 14.74
C THR A 482 5.80 -5.99 15.31
N ASP A 483 6.70 -5.53 14.43
CA ASP A 483 7.96 -4.85 14.79
C ASP A 483 7.75 -3.65 15.72
N THR A 484 6.59 -3.01 15.62
CA THR A 484 6.23 -1.81 16.37
C THR A 484 5.47 -2.11 17.66
N ALA A 485 5.22 -3.39 17.99
CA ALA A 485 4.42 -3.75 19.15
C ALA A 485 5.06 -3.27 20.47
N LEU A 486 4.26 -2.62 21.31
CA LEU A 486 4.67 -2.22 22.65
C LEU A 486 4.39 -3.30 23.70
N ASP A 487 3.38 -4.13 23.43
CA ASP A 487 2.90 -5.23 24.27
C ASP A 487 2.80 -6.53 23.45
N ALA A 488 2.65 -7.66 24.13
CA ALA A 488 2.40 -8.96 23.51
C ALA A 488 1.23 -8.93 22.50
N GLU A 489 1.43 -9.56 21.35
CA GLU A 489 0.41 -9.70 20.31
C GLU A 489 0.21 -11.17 19.95
N THR A 490 -0.94 -11.49 19.36
CA THR A 490 -1.26 -12.86 18.96
C THR A 490 -1.40 -12.94 17.45
N LEU A 491 -0.79 -13.97 16.86
CA LEU A 491 -1.14 -14.46 15.54
C LEU A 491 -1.98 -15.74 15.72
N ALA A 492 -3.28 -15.63 15.45
CA ALA A 492 -4.21 -16.74 15.56
C ALA A 492 -4.43 -17.41 14.19
N VAL A 493 -4.43 -18.74 14.15
CA VAL A 493 -4.83 -19.54 12.98
C VAL A 493 -6.01 -20.41 13.39
N ALA A 494 -7.22 -20.01 12.98
CA ALA A 494 -8.44 -20.75 13.32
C ALA A 494 -8.51 -22.16 12.67
N GLY A 495 -7.60 -22.45 11.73
CA GLY A 495 -7.47 -23.74 11.06
C GLY A 495 -6.13 -24.43 11.34
N ASP A 496 -5.69 -25.25 10.39
CA ASP A 496 -4.47 -26.04 10.54
C ASP A 496 -3.22 -25.24 10.11
N LEU A 497 -2.15 -25.38 10.89
CA LEU A 497 -0.79 -24.94 10.55
C LEU A 497 0.08 -26.16 10.25
N SER A 498 0.61 -26.22 9.02
CA SER A 498 1.63 -27.17 8.61
C SER A 498 2.91 -26.43 8.26
N VAL A 499 4.02 -26.82 8.89
CA VAL A 499 5.34 -26.21 8.64
C VAL A 499 6.33 -27.24 8.09
N GLY A 500 7.15 -26.80 7.13
CA GLY A 500 8.25 -27.54 6.55
C GLY A 500 9.45 -27.70 7.50
N THR A 501 10.59 -27.99 6.91
CA THR A 501 11.88 -28.14 7.59
C THR A 501 12.65 -26.82 7.59
N GLY A 502 13.44 -26.55 8.64
CA GLY A 502 14.24 -25.32 8.74
C GLY A 502 13.43 -24.04 9.01
N ILE A 503 12.15 -24.14 9.36
CA ILE A 503 11.29 -22.99 9.69
C ILE A 503 11.91 -22.13 10.80
N THR A 504 11.80 -20.81 10.70
CA THR A 504 12.12 -19.88 11.81
C THR A 504 10.86 -19.23 12.37
N PHE A 505 10.56 -19.46 13.63
CA PHE A 505 9.52 -18.79 14.40
C PHE A 505 10.11 -17.62 15.18
N THR A 506 9.75 -16.38 14.86
CA THR A 506 10.26 -15.20 15.56
C THR A 506 9.23 -14.69 16.56
N HIS A 507 9.65 -14.59 17.83
CA HIS A 507 8.83 -14.13 18.93
C HIS A 507 9.50 -12.96 19.66
N ASP A 508 8.67 -12.05 20.16
CA ASP A 508 9.08 -11.02 21.10
C ASP A 508 8.66 -11.40 22.52
N LEU A 509 9.59 -11.27 23.47
CA LEU A 509 9.30 -11.39 24.89
C LEU A 509 9.12 -10.01 25.50
N PHE A 510 8.01 -9.80 26.19
CA PHE A 510 7.68 -8.55 26.85
C PHE A 510 7.80 -8.69 28.37
N THR A 511 7.81 -7.57 29.08
CA THR A 511 7.76 -7.59 30.55
C THR A 511 6.47 -8.27 31.05
N SER A 512 6.44 -8.59 32.34
CA SER A 512 5.27 -9.20 33.01
C SER A 512 4.91 -10.63 32.56
N GLY A 513 5.84 -11.34 31.92
CA GLY A 513 5.64 -12.75 31.53
C GLY A 513 4.78 -12.95 30.27
N SER A 514 4.59 -11.90 29.47
CA SER A 514 3.84 -11.98 28.20
C SER A 514 4.78 -12.04 27.00
N ALA A 515 4.35 -12.71 25.93
CA ALA A 515 5.12 -12.85 24.69
C ALA A 515 4.20 -12.79 23.48
N SER A 516 4.78 -12.48 22.32
CA SER A 516 4.13 -12.71 21.05
C SER A 516 3.72 -14.18 20.92
N LEU A 517 2.42 -14.44 20.79
CA LEU A 517 1.81 -15.76 20.90
C LEU A 517 1.31 -16.27 19.54
N LEU A 518 1.77 -17.45 19.13
CA LEU A 518 1.16 -18.21 18.04
C LEU A 518 0.03 -19.09 18.62
N SER A 519 -1.21 -18.87 18.20
CA SER A 519 -2.36 -19.68 18.63
C SER A 519 -2.96 -20.40 17.44
N VAL A 520 -3.00 -21.74 17.45
CA VAL A 520 -3.46 -22.52 16.29
C VAL A 520 -4.43 -23.63 16.68
N ASN A 521 -5.22 -24.16 15.74
CA ASN A 521 -6.03 -25.34 16.01
C ASN A 521 -5.15 -26.60 16.03
N ASN A 522 -4.59 -26.97 14.88
CA ASN A 522 -3.62 -28.05 14.77
C ASN A 522 -2.27 -27.52 14.30
N LEU A 523 -1.18 -28.03 14.88
CA LEU A 523 0.20 -27.75 14.50
C LEU A 523 0.89 -29.04 14.06
N SER A 524 1.34 -29.09 12.82
CA SER A 524 2.15 -30.18 12.28
C SER A 524 3.50 -29.67 11.79
N MET A 525 4.58 -30.28 12.27
CA MET A 525 5.96 -29.93 11.91
C MET A 525 6.66 -31.13 11.26
N ALA A 526 7.07 -30.97 10.00
CA ALA A 526 7.66 -32.05 9.21
C ALA A 526 9.13 -32.34 9.58
N GLY A 527 9.89 -31.36 10.07
CA GLY A 527 11.30 -31.51 10.42
C GLY A 527 11.79 -30.59 11.52
N THR A 528 12.99 -30.04 11.36
CA THR A 528 13.61 -29.13 12.33
C THR A 528 13.03 -27.72 12.22
N GLY A 529 13.12 -26.96 13.30
CA GLY A 529 12.76 -25.55 13.33
C GLY A 529 13.65 -24.76 14.28
N THR A 530 13.59 -23.44 14.17
CA THR A 530 14.28 -22.49 15.05
C THR A 530 13.25 -21.59 15.71
N VAL A 531 13.26 -21.50 17.03
CA VAL A 531 12.63 -20.43 17.78
C VAL A 531 13.66 -19.31 17.91
N ASN A 532 13.36 -18.13 17.38
CA ASN A 532 14.18 -16.94 17.46
C ASN A 532 13.50 -15.91 18.37
N LEU A 533 14.25 -15.40 19.35
CA LEU A 533 13.79 -14.34 20.23
C LEU A 533 14.38 -13.01 19.77
N SER A 534 13.54 -12.13 19.22
CA SER A 534 13.94 -10.79 18.72
C SER A 534 13.91 -9.72 19.81
N LEU A 535 13.00 -9.84 20.77
CA LEU A 535 12.96 -9.05 21.99
C LEU A 535 13.12 -9.98 23.20
N LEU A 536 13.92 -9.55 24.17
CA LEU A 536 14.25 -10.34 25.35
C LEU A 536 13.60 -9.78 26.61
N ALA A 537 13.10 -10.69 27.44
CA ALA A 537 12.68 -10.43 28.81
C ALA A 537 12.98 -11.65 29.69
N THR A 538 13.19 -11.42 30.98
CA THR A 538 13.35 -12.49 31.98
C THR A 538 11.96 -12.99 32.41
N GLY A 539 11.77 -14.31 32.42
CA GLY A 539 10.51 -14.93 32.83
C GLY A 539 10.25 -16.27 32.19
N SER A 540 9.00 -16.73 32.30
CA SER A 540 8.49 -17.91 31.61
C SER A 540 7.31 -17.49 30.74
N PHE A 541 7.38 -17.82 29.46
CA PHE A 541 6.50 -17.25 28.43
C PHE A 541 5.90 -18.36 27.57
N ALA A 542 4.58 -18.42 27.47
CA ALA A 542 3.94 -19.22 26.43
C ALA A 542 4.12 -18.50 25.09
N ILE A 543 4.76 -19.16 24.13
CA ILE A 543 5.06 -18.60 22.80
C ILE A 543 4.25 -19.27 21.69
N MET A 544 3.81 -20.50 21.91
CA MET A 544 2.86 -21.19 21.02
C MET A 544 1.83 -21.95 21.84
N GLU A 545 0.60 -22.02 21.34
CA GLU A 545 -0.47 -22.85 21.89
C GLU A 545 -1.29 -23.52 20.78
N TRP A 546 -1.84 -24.70 21.09
CA TRP A 546 -2.74 -25.42 20.20
C TRP A 546 -3.94 -26.04 20.93
N SER A 547 -5.07 -26.15 20.25
CA SER A 547 -6.28 -26.78 20.82
C SER A 547 -6.48 -28.24 20.40
N GLY A 548 -5.97 -28.63 19.23
CA GLY A 548 -6.03 -29.96 18.65
C GLY A 548 -4.72 -30.74 18.77
N VAL A 549 -4.25 -31.31 17.66
CA VAL A 549 -2.94 -31.99 17.57
C VAL A 549 -1.83 -30.95 17.45
N GLY A 550 -0.76 -31.10 18.24
CA GLY A 550 0.39 -30.19 18.18
C GLY A 550 1.70 -30.88 18.52
N LEU A 551 2.65 -30.12 19.07
CA LEU A 551 3.98 -30.62 19.39
C LEU A 551 3.94 -31.63 20.54
N GLY A 552 4.68 -32.72 20.38
CA GLY A 552 4.94 -33.69 21.45
C GLY A 552 6.34 -33.53 22.04
N ALA A 553 6.63 -34.27 23.12
CA ALA A 553 7.93 -34.25 23.77
C ALA A 553 9.10 -34.60 22.83
N GLY A 554 8.86 -35.47 21.84
CA GLY A 554 9.85 -35.82 20.81
C GLY A 554 10.17 -34.69 19.83
N ASP A 555 9.31 -33.67 19.72
CA ASP A 555 9.52 -32.54 18.82
C ASP A 555 10.41 -31.45 19.42
N LEU A 556 10.56 -31.40 20.75
CA LEU A 556 11.48 -30.45 21.40
C LEU A 556 12.92 -30.61 20.89
N GLY A 557 13.37 -31.85 20.63
CA GLY A 557 14.70 -32.11 20.07
C GLY A 557 14.87 -31.68 18.61
N LYS A 558 13.79 -31.27 17.93
CA LYS A 558 13.81 -30.73 16.57
C LYS A 558 13.88 -29.20 16.55
N LEU A 559 13.67 -28.55 17.70
CA LEU A 559 13.68 -27.10 17.83
C LEU A 559 15.03 -26.62 18.35
N THR A 560 15.64 -25.68 17.63
CA THR A 560 16.78 -24.89 18.13
C THR A 560 16.26 -23.58 18.67
N LEU A 561 16.86 -23.07 19.75
CA LEU A 561 16.57 -21.74 20.28
C LEU A 561 17.72 -20.81 19.90
N THR A 562 17.37 -19.63 19.40
CA THR A 562 18.30 -18.57 19.06
C THR A 562 17.81 -17.25 19.64
N VAL A 563 18.75 -16.35 19.88
CA VAL A 563 18.49 -14.99 20.30
C VAL A 563 19.07 -14.08 19.24
N ASP A 564 18.19 -13.42 18.51
CA ASP A 564 18.54 -12.60 17.35
C ASP A 564 19.51 -13.34 16.41
N GLY A 565 19.10 -14.56 16.01
CA GLY A 565 19.82 -15.43 15.09
C GLY A 565 21.01 -16.21 15.66
N VAL A 566 21.40 -16.01 16.93
CA VAL A 566 22.59 -16.67 17.53
C VAL A 566 22.19 -17.80 18.49
N THR A 567 22.74 -19.01 18.29
CA THR A 567 22.41 -20.24 19.05
C THR A 567 22.89 -20.25 20.50
N ASN A 568 23.85 -19.39 20.85
CA ASN A 568 24.30 -19.20 22.22
C ASN A 568 24.61 -17.72 22.41
N ASN A 569 23.76 -17.01 23.15
CA ASN A 569 24.01 -15.62 23.48
C ASN A 569 24.50 -15.54 24.94
N PRO A 570 25.68 -14.95 25.23
CA PRO A 570 26.16 -14.78 26.61
C PRO A 570 25.20 -13.99 27.51
N ARG A 571 24.24 -13.26 26.92
CA ARG A 571 23.21 -12.48 27.61
C ARG A 571 21.95 -13.25 27.95
N SER A 572 21.73 -14.43 27.38
CA SER A 572 20.45 -15.12 27.54
C SER A 572 20.69 -16.58 27.84
N THR A 573 20.18 -17.03 28.98
CA THR A 573 20.00 -18.45 29.25
C THR A 573 18.54 -18.77 29.02
N ALA A 574 18.21 -19.18 27.80
CA ALA A 574 16.86 -19.53 27.41
C ALA A 574 16.72 -21.04 27.17
N ALA A 575 15.57 -21.59 27.53
CA ALA A 575 15.27 -23.01 27.37
C ALA A 575 13.81 -23.19 26.92
N LEU A 576 13.59 -24.16 26.03
CA LEU A 576 12.26 -24.57 25.58
C LEU A 576 11.73 -25.71 26.43
N SER A 577 10.43 -25.68 26.71
CA SER A 577 9.71 -26.74 27.41
C SER A 577 8.28 -26.85 26.93
N LEU A 578 7.61 -27.97 27.25
CA LEU A 578 6.19 -28.15 27.00
C LEU A 578 5.41 -28.08 28.32
N SER A 579 4.28 -27.37 28.29
CA SER A 579 3.32 -27.30 29.41
C SER A 579 1.92 -27.53 28.87
N GLY A 580 1.45 -28.78 28.92
CA GLY A 580 0.19 -29.16 28.26
C GLY A 580 0.28 -28.95 26.75
N ASN A 581 -0.65 -28.16 26.19
CA ASN A 581 -0.67 -27.80 24.78
C ASN A 581 0.04 -26.47 24.47
N GLN A 582 1.10 -26.16 25.21
CA GLN A 582 1.86 -24.93 25.04
C GLN A 582 3.34 -25.22 24.89
N LEU A 583 3.98 -24.50 23.96
CA LEU A 583 5.43 -24.33 23.93
C LEU A 583 5.78 -23.13 24.80
N VAL A 584 6.60 -23.36 25.81
CA VAL A 584 7.00 -22.36 26.79
C VAL A 584 8.50 -22.13 26.68
N VAL A 585 8.91 -20.86 26.64
CA VAL A 585 10.31 -20.46 26.80
C VAL A 585 10.51 -19.90 28.19
N THR A 586 11.50 -20.43 28.91
CA THR A 586 12.02 -19.81 30.13
C THR A 586 13.31 -19.10 29.77
N ASN A 587 13.40 -17.82 30.03
CA ASN A 587 14.55 -17.00 29.68
C ASN A 587 15.04 -16.20 30.89
N THR A 588 16.36 -16.12 31.06
CA THR A 588 17.01 -15.17 31.96
C THR A 588 17.93 -14.29 31.14
N VAL A 589 17.70 -12.99 31.19
CA VAL A 589 18.51 -11.98 30.52
C VAL A 589 19.51 -11.37 31.49
N ASN A 590 20.77 -11.30 31.06
CA ASN A 590 21.82 -10.54 31.71
C ASN A 590 22.03 -9.22 30.95
N ASN A 591 21.65 -8.11 31.57
CA ASN A 591 21.86 -6.77 31.02
C ASN A 591 23.32 -6.35 31.21
N LEU A 592 23.86 -5.64 30.22
CA LEU A 592 25.26 -5.20 30.19
C LEU A 592 25.36 -3.67 30.21
N VAL A 593 26.60 -3.17 30.32
CA VAL A 593 26.92 -1.76 30.09
C VAL A 593 27.46 -1.64 28.67
N MET A 594 26.69 -1.02 27.78
CA MET A 594 27.00 -0.90 26.36
C MET A 594 27.55 0.48 26.03
N ARG A 595 28.68 0.52 25.33
CA ARG A 595 29.28 1.74 24.78
C ARG A 595 28.86 1.91 23.33
N TRP A 596 28.43 3.12 22.97
CA TRP A 596 28.10 3.44 21.59
C TRP A 596 29.36 3.46 20.71
N THR A 597 29.35 2.68 19.63
CA THR A 597 30.43 2.65 18.62
C THR A 597 30.03 3.35 17.33
N GLY A 598 28.72 3.38 17.02
CA GLY A 598 28.17 3.89 15.77
C GLY A 598 28.74 3.19 14.52
N ALA A 599 29.22 1.95 14.63
CA ALA A 599 29.95 1.27 13.55
C ALA A 599 29.12 1.05 12.28
N GLU A 600 27.80 0.98 12.40
CA GLU A 600 26.84 0.72 11.33
C GLU A 600 25.85 1.90 11.13
N GLY A 601 26.24 3.11 11.57
CA GLY A 601 25.46 4.33 11.36
C GLY A 601 24.84 4.89 12.64
N GLY A 602 24.13 6.01 12.49
CA GLY A 602 23.48 6.75 13.59
C GLY A 602 22.07 6.28 13.93
N SER A 603 21.78 4.98 14.01
CA SER A 603 20.45 4.48 14.40
C SER A 603 20.50 3.74 15.73
N TRP A 604 19.54 4.02 16.62
CA TRP A 604 19.35 3.29 17.87
C TRP A 604 17.92 2.74 17.91
N MET A 605 17.82 1.43 17.69
CA MET A 605 16.54 0.73 17.54
C MET A 605 16.25 -0.11 18.77
N ARG A 606 14.97 -0.23 19.13
CA ARG A 606 14.50 -1.19 20.16
C ARG A 606 14.71 -2.64 19.74
N ARG A 607 14.58 -2.88 18.44
CA ARG A 607 14.65 -4.18 17.80
C ARG A 607 15.58 -4.04 16.60
N PRO A 608 16.85 -4.43 16.72
CA PRO A 608 17.77 -4.30 15.61
C PRO A 608 17.26 -5.16 14.44
N ARG A 609 17.04 -4.54 13.28
CA ARG A 609 16.75 -5.27 12.04
C ARG A 609 18.06 -5.85 11.52
N GLY A 610 18.28 -7.13 11.77
CA GLY A 610 19.56 -7.79 11.50
C GLY A 610 20.60 -7.49 12.59
N ALA A 611 21.85 -7.84 12.33
CA ALA A 611 22.92 -7.74 13.31
C ALA A 611 23.40 -6.30 13.50
N GLN A 612 22.57 -5.36 13.95
CA GLN A 612 23.00 -3.97 14.13
C GLN A 612 24.11 -3.86 15.20
N GLN A 613 25.37 -3.67 14.79
CA GLN A 613 26.56 -3.74 15.67
C GLN A 613 27.05 -2.35 16.14
N ASN A 614 26.11 -1.48 16.53
CA ASN A 614 26.42 -0.11 16.97
C ASN A 614 26.93 0.01 18.41
N TRP A 615 27.19 -1.11 19.07
CA TRP A 615 27.54 -1.16 20.48
C TRP A 615 28.76 -2.02 20.73
N ALA A 616 29.37 -1.83 21.90
CA ALA A 616 30.39 -2.72 22.44
C ALA A 616 30.17 -2.86 23.95
N ASP A 617 30.24 -4.07 24.47
CA ASP A 617 30.20 -4.30 25.91
C ASP A 617 31.40 -3.64 26.60
N ALA A 618 31.15 -2.78 27.58
CA ALA A 618 32.17 -2.16 28.41
C ALA A 618 32.93 -3.17 29.28
N GLY A 619 32.35 -4.34 29.53
CA GLY A 619 32.97 -5.49 30.20
C GLY A 619 33.93 -6.28 29.30
N GLY A 620 33.97 -6.01 27.99
CA GLY A 620 34.88 -6.62 27.04
C GLY A 620 34.42 -7.95 26.42
N SER A 621 33.14 -8.32 26.55
CA SER A 621 32.60 -9.44 25.76
C SER A 621 32.49 -9.08 24.27
N GLU A 622 32.35 -10.10 23.41
CA GLU A 622 32.15 -9.92 21.96
C GLU A 622 30.75 -9.40 21.59
N GLU A 623 29.90 -9.11 22.57
CA GLU A 623 28.56 -8.62 22.30
C GLU A 623 28.59 -7.17 21.80
N SER A 624 27.98 -6.97 20.64
CA SER A 624 27.98 -5.70 19.92
C SER A 624 26.58 -5.10 19.74
N ARG A 625 25.57 -5.70 20.38
CA ARG A 625 24.17 -5.28 20.28
C ARG A 625 23.65 -4.75 21.61
N PHE A 626 22.78 -3.75 21.49
CA PHE A 626 22.00 -3.23 22.60
C PHE A 626 20.72 -4.06 22.77
N PHE A 627 20.38 -4.34 24.02
CA PHE A 627 19.06 -4.84 24.41
C PHE A 627 18.42 -3.88 25.40
N ASN A 628 17.09 -3.81 25.38
CA ASN A 628 16.36 -3.03 26.36
C ASN A 628 16.78 -3.40 27.79
N ALA A 629 16.81 -2.39 28.65
CA ALA A 629 17.33 -2.40 30.01
C ALA A 629 18.86 -2.53 30.14
N ASP A 630 19.64 -2.42 29.05
CA ASP A 630 21.07 -2.18 29.18
C ASP A 630 21.36 -0.78 29.74
N SER A 631 22.51 -0.64 30.38
CA SER A 631 23.09 0.66 30.68
C SER A 631 23.87 1.12 29.45
N VAL A 632 23.74 2.38 29.05
CA VAL A 632 24.40 2.90 27.86
C VAL A 632 25.39 4.01 28.17
N VAL A 633 26.50 4.03 27.44
CA VAL A 633 27.59 4.99 27.60
C VAL A 633 27.93 5.63 26.25
N PHE A 634 27.91 6.96 26.22
CA PHE A 634 28.30 7.81 25.11
C PHE A 634 29.46 8.70 25.59
N ASP A 635 30.70 8.29 25.35
CA ASP A 635 31.90 8.97 25.90
C ASP A 635 32.87 9.50 24.84
N GLY A 636 32.55 9.33 23.56
CA GLY A 636 33.40 9.74 22.45
C GLY A 636 34.59 8.82 22.16
N VAL A 637 34.82 7.78 22.97
CA VAL A 637 36.01 6.91 22.87
C VAL A 637 35.76 5.78 21.88
N ALA A 638 34.66 5.04 22.07
CA ALA A 638 34.37 3.86 21.26
C ALA A 638 33.87 4.19 19.84
N ASP A 639 33.35 5.39 19.64
CA ASP A 639 32.85 5.90 18.35
C ASP A 639 33.81 6.93 17.70
N ALA A 640 35.05 7.04 18.18
CA ALA A 640 36.02 8.01 17.65
C ALA A 640 36.26 7.85 16.13
N ALA A 641 36.17 6.63 15.61
CA ALA A 641 36.27 6.34 14.18
C ALA A 641 34.99 6.69 13.39
N ASN A 642 33.86 6.90 14.08
CA ASN A 642 32.52 7.05 13.50
C ASN A 642 31.83 8.33 13.99
N ALA A 643 32.58 9.43 14.13
CA ALA A 643 32.06 10.67 14.71
C ALA A 643 30.84 11.26 13.95
N SER A 644 30.67 10.95 12.66
CA SER A 644 29.48 11.33 11.88
C SER A 644 28.19 10.66 12.36
N ASN A 645 28.29 9.58 13.13
CA ASN A 645 27.18 8.75 13.59
C ASN A 645 26.74 9.12 15.02
N ARG A 646 27.10 10.32 15.48
CA ARG A 646 26.69 10.91 16.76
C ARG A 646 25.38 11.70 16.67
N ASP A 647 24.87 11.92 15.45
CA ASP A 647 23.47 12.26 15.22
C ASP A 647 22.66 10.94 15.15
N ILE A 648 22.07 10.58 16.28
CA ILE A 648 21.47 9.27 16.55
C ILE A 648 19.96 9.38 16.40
N THR A 649 19.39 8.66 15.43
CA THR A 649 17.95 8.53 15.24
C THR A 649 17.41 7.38 16.09
N ILE A 650 16.44 7.69 16.95
CA ILE A 650 15.67 6.74 17.75
C ILE A 650 14.38 6.41 17.00
N GLU A 651 14.19 5.13 16.70
CA GLU A 651 13.02 4.66 15.97
C GLU A 651 11.71 4.79 16.76
N ALA A 652 10.59 4.77 16.03
CA ALA A 652 9.27 4.72 16.62
C ALA A 652 9.17 3.53 17.60
N GLY A 653 8.53 3.76 18.75
CA GLY A 653 8.49 2.80 19.86
C GLY A 653 9.54 3.06 20.96
N GLY A 654 10.56 3.88 20.68
CA GLY A 654 11.55 4.32 21.66
C GLY A 654 12.45 3.20 22.19
N VAL A 655 13.35 3.53 23.10
CA VAL A 655 14.30 2.61 23.73
C VAL A 655 14.21 2.68 25.24
N VAL A 656 14.39 1.54 25.91
CA VAL A 656 14.41 1.47 27.38
C VAL A 656 15.81 1.13 27.84
N VAL A 657 16.41 1.96 28.69
CA VAL A 657 17.72 1.76 29.28
C VAL A 657 17.62 1.63 30.79
N SER A 658 18.56 0.95 31.43
CA SER A 658 18.65 0.97 32.88
C SER A 658 19.32 2.23 33.40
N ASP A 659 20.24 2.79 32.61
CA ASP A 659 21.03 3.99 32.88
C ASP A 659 21.54 4.58 31.57
N MET A 660 21.75 5.89 31.55
CA MET A 660 22.37 6.58 30.43
C MET A 660 23.50 7.49 30.94
N GLU A 661 24.71 7.29 30.44
CA GLU A 661 25.87 8.13 30.70
C GLU A 661 26.35 8.80 29.42
N VAL A 662 26.45 10.12 29.45
CA VAL A 662 27.04 10.93 28.39
C VAL A 662 28.22 11.68 28.98
N SER A 663 29.42 11.48 28.44
CA SER A 663 30.67 12.03 28.98
C SER A 663 31.66 12.43 27.87
N GLY A 664 32.80 13.00 28.26
CA GLY A 664 33.85 13.40 27.31
C GLY A 664 33.57 14.70 26.56
N ALA A 665 34.32 14.92 25.48
CA ALA A 665 34.27 16.13 24.64
C ALA A 665 33.45 15.94 23.35
N ALA A 666 32.83 14.77 23.17
CA ALA A 666 32.02 14.48 21.99
C ALA A 666 30.59 15.02 22.13
N ASP A 667 30.07 15.60 21.05
CA ASP A 667 28.70 16.07 20.97
C ASP A 667 27.77 14.96 20.48
N TYR A 668 26.61 14.80 21.12
CA TYR A 668 25.59 13.82 20.74
C TYR A 668 24.24 14.49 20.55
N VAL A 669 23.55 14.12 19.46
CA VAL A 669 22.20 14.57 19.16
C VAL A 669 21.30 13.36 19.01
N PHE A 670 20.23 13.28 19.80
CA PHE A 670 19.21 12.25 19.67
C PHE A 670 18.01 12.80 18.91
N ARG A 671 17.65 12.20 17.78
CA ARG A 671 16.51 12.57 16.93
C ARG A 671 15.54 11.40 16.77
N GLY A 672 14.52 11.59 15.96
CA GLY A 672 13.58 10.53 15.59
C GLY A 672 12.24 10.64 16.32
N GLU A 673 11.37 9.66 16.08
CA GLU A 673 10.01 9.64 16.60
C GLU A 673 9.93 9.00 17.99
N GLY A 674 10.91 8.16 18.36
CA GLY A 674 10.97 7.47 19.65
C GLY A 674 11.58 8.29 20.78
N GLY A 675 11.25 7.90 22.02
CA GLY A 675 11.78 8.45 23.26
C GLY A 675 12.81 7.53 23.92
N ILE A 676 13.57 8.06 24.89
CA ILE A 676 14.43 7.27 25.78
C ILE A 676 13.74 7.18 27.14
N GLU A 677 13.52 5.96 27.63
CA GLU A 677 13.09 5.71 29.01
C GLU A 677 14.23 5.10 29.81
N ALA A 678 14.71 5.80 30.84
CA ALA A 678 15.64 5.23 31.81
C ALA A 678 14.90 4.75 33.08
N ASP A 679 14.90 3.44 33.31
CA ASP A 679 14.24 2.80 34.46
C ASP A 679 15.12 1.73 35.10
N ALA A 680 15.45 1.91 36.37
CA ALA A 680 16.23 0.94 37.13
C ALA A 680 15.51 -0.41 37.28
N ASN A 681 14.18 -0.42 37.25
CA ASN A 681 13.36 -1.61 37.43
C ASN A 681 13.13 -2.38 36.11
N ALA A 682 13.58 -1.86 34.98
CA ALA A 682 13.50 -2.57 33.70
C ALA A 682 14.49 -3.75 33.63
N VAL A 683 15.51 -3.75 34.50
CA VAL A 683 16.55 -4.79 34.56
C VAL A 683 16.01 -6.07 35.19
N GLY A 684 16.17 -7.19 34.48
CA GLY A 684 15.90 -8.52 35.05
C GLY A 684 17.05 -8.98 35.95
N SER A 685 18.23 -9.13 35.37
CA SER A 685 19.49 -9.39 36.09
C SER A 685 20.61 -8.58 35.43
N ALA A 686 21.52 -8.03 36.24
CA ALA A 686 22.64 -7.25 35.72
C ALA A 686 23.88 -7.44 36.58
N ALA A 687 25.05 -7.34 35.95
CA ALA A 687 26.35 -7.27 36.62
C ALA A 687 26.66 -5.87 37.18
N PHE A 688 25.75 -4.90 37.02
CA PHE A 688 25.89 -3.53 37.49
C PHE A 688 24.66 -3.11 38.33
N THR A 689 24.76 -1.99 39.04
CA THR A 689 23.64 -1.44 39.82
C THR A 689 22.87 -0.41 38.98
N PRO A 690 21.66 -0.73 38.50
CA PRO A 690 20.90 0.20 37.67
C PRO A 690 20.38 1.37 38.51
N SER A 691 20.37 2.58 37.95
CA SER A 691 19.94 3.80 38.66
C SER A 691 18.77 4.54 38.01
N GLY A 692 18.42 4.24 36.77
CA GLY A 692 17.35 4.91 36.01
C GLY A 692 17.68 6.37 35.67
N LYS A 693 18.96 6.75 35.68
CA LYS A 693 19.39 8.16 35.58
C LYS A 693 20.01 8.48 34.23
N LEU A 694 19.89 9.75 33.84
CA LEU A 694 20.83 10.41 32.94
C LEU A 694 21.98 11.04 33.74
N LYS A 695 23.22 10.68 33.41
CA LYS A 695 24.45 11.32 33.90
C LYS A 695 25.12 12.05 32.75
N LYS A 696 25.20 13.38 32.83
CA LYS A 696 26.00 14.19 31.89
C LYS A 696 27.24 14.74 32.59
N SER A 697 28.39 14.48 32.00
CA SER A 697 29.69 15.06 32.38
C SER A 697 30.52 15.41 31.14
N GLY A 698 31.66 16.07 31.30
CA GLY A 698 32.50 16.50 30.17
C GLY A 698 31.95 17.69 29.38
N GLU A 699 32.79 18.21 28.48
CA GLU A 699 32.57 19.46 27.72
C GLU A 699 31.60 19.31 26.54
N GLY A 700 31.40 18.09 26.02
CA GLY A 700 30.57 17.87 24.81
C GLY A 700 29.09 18.21 25.03
N GLU A 701 28.39 18.58 23.96
CA GLU A 701 26.96 18.91 23.97
C GLU A 701 26.08 17.64 23.96
N LEU A 702 24.94 17.70 24.65
CA LEU A 702 23.89 16.68 24.59
C LEU A 702 22.57 17.32 24.18
N VAL A 703 22.06 16.95 23.01
CA VAL A 703 20.81 17.50 22.46
C VAL A 703 19.77 16.40 22.33
N PHE A 704 18.58 16.62 22.89
CA PHE A 704 17.39 15.81 22.60
C PHE A 704 16.50 16.57 21.61
N ALA A 705 16.51 16.14 20.36
CA ALA A 705 15.72 16.66 19.24
C ALA A 705 14.74 15.61 18.68
N ASN A 706 14.50 14.53 19.42
CA ASN A 706 13.47 13.54 19.15
C ASN A 706 12.08 14.06 19.59
N THR A 707 11.01 13.54 18.97
CA THR A 707 9.65 14.08 19.18
C THR A 707 8.88 13.44 20.32
N ALA A 708 9.18 12.19 20.67
CA ALA A 708 8.60 11.56 21.86
C ALA A 708 9.37 11.94 23.13
N ALA A 709 8.71 11.80 24.28
CA ALA A 709 9.27 12.21 25.57
C ALA A 709 10.48 11.34 25.97
N ASN A 710 11.53 12.00 26.48
CA ASN A 710 12.61 11.33 27.19
C ASN A 710 12.33 11.37 28.69
N THR A 711 12.25 10.19 29.32
CA THR A 711 11.85 10.03 30.72
C THR A 711 12.96 9.36 31.49
N PHE A 712 13.42 9.97 32.58
CA PHE A 712 14.45 9.42 33.46
C PHE A 712 13.88 9.28 34.87
N LYS A 713 13.57 8.04 35.30
CA LYS A 713 12.87 7.79 36.58
C LYS A 713 13.76 8.05 37.79
N GLY A 714 15.08 7.92 37.63
CA GLY A 714 16.07 8.33 38.63
C GLY A 714 16.41 9.81 38.51
N ALA A 715 16.74 10.46 39.63
CA ALA A 715 17.17 11.87 39.65
C ALA A 715 18.38 12.12 38.72
N SER A 716 18.19 12.87 37.64
CA SER A 716 19.23 13.25 36.69
C SER A 716 20.34 14.05 37.38
N LYS A 717 21.59 13.79 37.01
CA LYS A 717 22.75 14.49 37.57
C LYS A 717 23.54 15.17 36.45
N PHE A 718 23.53 16.49 36.47
CA PHE A 718 24.37 17.33 35.62
C PHE A 718 25.53 17.85 36.48
N ARG A 719 26.76 17.51 36.13
CA ARG A 719 27.93 18.20 36.68
C ARG A 719 28.24 19.38 35.77
N ALA A 720 28.18 20.59 36.32
CA ALA A 720 28.69 21.77 35.62
C ALA A 720 30.17 21.55 35.28
N ALA A 721 30.55 21.95 34.07
CA ALA A 721 31.93 21.91 33.58
C ALA A 721 32.86 22.74 34.48
#